data_AF-A0A8J0R5E2-F1
#
_entry.id   AF-A0A8J0R5E2-F1
#
_cell.length_a   1.000
_cell.length_b   1.000
_cell.length_c   1.000
_cell.angle_alpha   90.00
_cell.angle_beta   90.00
_cell.angle_gamma   90.00
#
_symmetry.space_group_name_H-M   'P 1'
#
loop_
_entity.id
_entity.type
_entity.pdbx_description
1 polymer ?
#
loop_
_entity_poly.entity_id
_entity_poly.type
_entity_poly.pdbx_seq_one_letter_code
_entity_poly.pdbx_strand_id
1 'polypeptide(L)'
;MLSVNSDGKVLVRRCFLTLRPFRIFVLGIGFFTLCFLMTSLGGQFSAKRLADSPFTIRTEVLGTGESRGALRRMNDILETLVRRMDMLARLENASEYRRGEEAEHYGLEGLQTVGLMEKIQAIAQNVSDIAVKVDQILRNSLLRSKVMEGQRDLCDIPRDPRFPDCSGKVEWMRSRWTSDPCYAYYGVDGTECSFLVYLSEVEWFCPVLPWRNQTVGSYSKYRPKKQAAFRTELSSLLDLMGTGKESLIFMKKRLRRLEAQWLLAARRLENKVLDTPKEQKQILVHIGFLTEESGDVFSPRVLKGGPLGEMVQWADILAALYILGHSLKITVSVKELQSYLGVPPGRGNCPLTDPLPFDLIYTDYHGMQQMKQHMGLSFRKYRCRLRVVDTFGTEPAYNHEEYATLHGYRTNWGYWNLHPKQFMTMFPHTPDNSFMGFVTDELNDTERRQVAQNKVRNMAVVYGKEAAMWKLQGKEKFLSVLHKHMEIHGTVYFETQRPPEVPAFVKNHGLLPQQDLQQLLKKAKLFIGFGFPYEGPAPLEAVANGCVFLQPRFNPPHSSLNHEFFRGKPTSREVSSQHPYMEMAVGKPHVLTVDYNNTQEFEAAIKAILRSKVEPYLPYEYTSEGMLQRLHAYIQHQVGCSV
;
A
#
# COMPACT_ATOMS: atom_id res chain seq x y z
N MET A 1 46.55 30.39 17.52
CA MET A 1 47.59 30.89 18.44
C MET A 1 47.55 30.02 19.69
N LEU A 2 48.71 29.46 20.04
CA LEU A 2 48.92 28.47 21.11
C LEU A 2 48.82 29.11 22.50
N SER A 3 48.21 28.40 23.45
CA SER A 3 48.69 28.36 24.84
C SER A 3 48.15 27.12 25.54
N VAL A 4 49.06 26.32 26.08
CA VAL A 4 48.85 25.16 26.93
C VAL A 4 49.52 25.47 28.26
N ASN A 5 48.82 25.23 29.37
CA ASN A 5 49.35 24.79 30.67
C ASN A 5 48.16 24.17 31.42
N SER A 6 48.14 22.90 31.80
CA SER A 6 48.97 22.18 32.81
C SER A 6 48.85 22.79 34.19
N ASP A 7 47.76 22.47 34.89
CA ASP A 7 47.84 21.98 36.27
C ASP A 7 46.49 21.43 36.75
N GLY A 8 46.49 20.13 37.05
CA GLY A 8 45.35 19.43 37.62
C GLY A 8 45.19 19.76 39.10
N LYS A 9 43.92 20.00 39.46
CA LYS A 9 43.29 20.19 40.79
C LYS A 9 43.20 21.64 41.24
N VAL A 10 41.97 22.09 41.52
CA VAL A 10 41.55 22.52 42.86
C VAL A 10 40.05 22.91 42.92
N LEU A 11 39.41 22.42 43.98
CA LEU A 11 38.22 22.88 44.72
C LEU A 11 36.90 23.18 43.99
N VAL A 12 35.94 22.27 44.21
CA VAL A 12 34.52 22.57 44.22
C VAL A 12 34.21 23.39 45.48
N ARG A 13 33.94 24.69 45.31
CA ARG A 13 33.31 25.53 46.34
C ARG A 13 31.79 25.38 46.21
N ARG A 14 31.16 24.79 47.23
CA ARG A 14 29.70 24.71 47.38
C ARG A 14 29.11 26.13 47.47
N CYS A 15 28.28 26.50 46.51
CA CYS A 15 27.32 27.59 46.66
C CYS A 15 25.92 26.97 46.69
N PHE A 16 25.19 27.17 47.79
CA PHE A 16 23.81 26.76 47.97
C PHE A 16 22.91 27.66 47.11
N LEU A 17 22.48 27.18 45.95
CA LEU A 17 21.32 27.70 45.25
C LEU A 17 20.14 26.76 45.47
N THR A 18 19.17 27.27 46.21
CA THR A 18 17.85 26.68 46.45
C THR A 18 17.10 26.51 45.13
N LEU A 19 17.10 25.30 44.56
CA LEU A 19 16.37 24.96 43.34
C LEU A 19 15.26 23.93 43.62
N ARG A 20 14.12 24.42 44.12
CA ARG A 20 12.87 23.64 44.17
C ARG A 20 12.16 23.40 42.81
N PRO A 21 12.48 24.05 41.66
CA PRO A 21 11.90 23.64 40.38
C PRO A 21 12.72 22.55 39.63
N PHE A 22 13.96 22.24 40.04
CA PHE A 22 14.78 21.23 39.35
C PHE A 22 14.42 19.78 39.68
N ARG A 23 13.74 19.50 40.81
CA ARG A 23 13.29 18.13 41.12
C ARG A 23 12.15 17.66 40.21
N ILE A 24 11.31 18.57 39.71
CA ILE A 24 10.26 18.24 38.74
C ILE A 24 10.86 18.08 37.34
N PHE A 25 11.90 18.87 36.99
CA PHE A 25 12.57 18.79 35.70
C PHE A 25 13.45 17.52 35.55
N VAL A 26 14.12 17.08 36.61
CA VAL A 26 14.93 15.85 36.60
C VAL A 26 14.06 14.58 36.68
N LEU A 27 12.93 14.61 37.40
CA LEU A 27 11.92 13.53 37.34
C LEU A 27 11.22 13.49 35.97
N GLY A 28 10.99 14.64 35.33
CA GLY A 28 10.41 14.74 33.98
C GLY A 28 11.34 14.20 32.90
N ILE A 29 12.64 14.52 32.95
CA ILE A 29 13.62 13.96 32.02
C ILE A 29 13.83 12.47 32.30
N GLY A 30 13.87 12.03 33.56
CA GLY A 30 13.95 10.60 33.91
C GLY A 30 12.76 9.80 33.39
N PHE A 31 11.54 10.33 33.49
CA PHE A 31 10.34 9.68 32.97
C PHE A 31 10.28 9.70 31.44
N PHE A 32 10.68 10.79 30.78
CA PHE A 32 10.75 10.82 29.31
C PHE A 32 11.87 9.94 28.76
N THR A 33 13.02 9.83 29.44
CA THR A 33 14.11 8.93 29.01
C THR A 33 13.76 7.46 29.30
N LEU A 34 13.04 7.17 30.39
CA LEU A 34 12.51 5.83 30.68
C LEU A 34 11.38 5.45 29.71
N CYS A 35 10.49 6.37 29.34
CA CYS A 35 9.47 6.15 28.32
C CYS A 35 10.08 6.03 26.91
N PHE A 36 11.17 6.74 26.60
CA PHE A 36 11.91 6.59 25.34
C PHE A 36 12.73 5.30 25.30
N LEU A 37 13.30 4.86 26.43
CA LEU A 37 13.93 3.55 26.56
C LEU A 37 12.88 2.43 26.51
N MET A 38 11.70 2.58 27.12
CA MET A 38 10.64 1.57 27.10
C MET A 38 9.90 1.51 25.75
N THR A 39 9.91 2.59 24.96
CA THR A 39 9.37 2.60 23.59
C THR A 39 10.44 2.29 22.53
N SER A 40 11.74 2.50 22.79
CA SER A 40 12.83 2.11 21.87
C SER A 40 13.50 0.76 22.16
N LEU A 41 13.35 0.19 23.37
CA LEU A 41 13.79 -1.16 23.76
C LEU A 41 12.63 -2.14 23.99
N GLY A 42 11.38 -1.72 23.78
CA GLY A 42 10.19 -2.59 23.76
C GLY A 42 10.19 -3.63 22.62
N GLY A 43 11.22 -3.63 21.79
CA GLY A 43 11.45 -4.63 20.76
C GLY A 43 12.89 -5.15 20.77
N GLN A 44 13.35 -5.74 21.87
CA GLN A 44 14.37 -6.81 21.93
C GLN A 44 14.91 -6.95 23.36
N PHE A 45 14.43 -7.95 24.10
CA PHE A 45 15.22 -8.81 25.00
C PHE A 45 14.27 -9.90 25.54
N SER A 46 13.93 -10.86 24.68
CA SER A 46 13.65 -12.22 25.14
C SER A 46 14.91 -13.02 24.82
N ALA A 47 15.58 -13.53 25.85
CA ALA A 47 16.73 -14.40 25.68
C ALA A 47 16.31 -15.65 24.90
N LYS A 48 16.60 -15.67 23.60
CA LYS A 48 16.53 -16.86 22.75
C LYS A 48 17.93 -17.24 22.30
N ARG A 49 18.24 -18.53 22.42
CA ARG A 49 19.51 -19.15 22.04
C ARG A 49 19.78 -18.96 20.55
N LEU A 50 21.06 -18.89 20.17
CA LEU A 50 21.49 -18.97 18.78
C LEU A 50 21.05 -20.32 18.20
N ALA A 51 20.15 -20.26 17.21
CA ALA A 51 19.53 -21.31 16.39
C ALA A 51 18.01 -21.41 16.62
N ASP A 52 17.24 -20.52 15.98
CA ASP A 52 15.82 -20.74 15.66
C ASP A 52 15.35 -19.75 14.57
N SER A 53 14.59 -20.26 13.60
CA SER A 53 13.98 -19.57 12.45
C SER A 53 12.83 -18.63 12.86
N PRO A 54 12.56 -17.51 12.16
CA PRO A 54 11.57 -16.50 12.60
C PRO A 54 10.10 -16.93 12.49
N PHE A 55 9.81 -18.17 12.06
CA PHE A 55 8.45 -18.72 12.02
C PHE A 55 8.18 -19.58 13.25
N THR A 56 7.82 -18.96 14.37
CA THR A 56 6.95 -19.52 15.44
C THR A 56 6.87 -18.55 16.62
N ILE A 57 5.75 -17.82 16.73
CA ILE A 57 5.35 -17.18 17.97
C ILE A 57 4.36 -18.13 18.66
N ARG A 58 4.81 -18.75 19.76
CA ARG A 58 3.94 -19.41 20.73
C ARG A 58 3.22 -18.31 21.51
N THR A 59 1.92 -18.13 21.24
CA THR A 59 1.03 -17.33 22.08
C THR A 59 0.30 -18.29 23.02
N GLU A 60 0.69 -18.30 24.29
CA GLU A 60 -0.19 -18.77 25.36
C GLU A 60 -1.20 -17.66 25.63
N VAL A 61 -2.49 -17.98 25.63
CA VAL A 61 -3.56 -17.08 26.09
C VAL A 61 -4.42 -17.81 27.11
N LEU A 62 -4.61 -17.11 28.23
CA LEU A 62 -5.36 -17.48 29.43
C LEU A 62 -6.83 -17.83 29.12
N GLY A 63 -7.36 -18.75 29.92
CA GLY A 63 -8.66 -19.39 29.72
C GLY A 63 -9.91 -18.57 30.08
N THR A 64 -11.04 -19.24 29.85
CA THR A 64 -12.47 -18.90 30.00
C THR A 64 -12.93 -18.19 31.29
N GLY A 65 -12.04 -17.97 32.26
CA GLY A 65 -12.34 -17.20 33.49
C GLY A 65 -12.47 -15.69 33.27
N GLU A 66 -11.78 -15.13 32.28
CA GLU A 66 -11.72 -13.67 32.10
C GLU A 66 -12.99 -13.06 31.48
N SER A 67 -13.73 -13.77 30.64
CA SER A 67 -15.00 -13.28 30.08
C SER A 67 -16.11 -13.14 31.14
N ARG A 68 -16.13 -14.06 32.12
CA ARG A 68 -16.97 -13.93 33.33
C ARG A 68 -16.48 -12.80 34.25
N GLY A 69 -15.17 -12.60 34.33
CA GLY A 69 -14.55 -11.49 35.05
C GLY A 69 -14.79 -10.11 34.42
N ALA A 70 -14.94 -10.03 33.09
CA ALA A 70 -15.23 -8.79 32.37
C ALA A 70 -16.68 -8.34 32.56
N LEU A 71 -17.64 -9.27 32.53
CA LEU A 71 -19.05 -8.98 32.82
C LEU A 71 -19.29 -8.59 34.28
N ARG A 72 -18.63 -9.26 35.24
CA ARG A 72 -18.65 -8.83 36.65
C ARG A 72 -18.01 -7.45 36.82
N ARG A 73 -16.86 -7.19 36.18
CA ARG A 73 -16.23 -5.87 36.20
C ARG A 73 -17.11 -4.78 35.61
N MET A 74 -17.83 -5.04 34.51
CA MET A 74 -18.78 -4.08 33.96
C MET A 74 -19.96 -3.81 34.90
N ASN A 75 -20.47 -4.84 35.58
CA ASN A 75 -21.53 -4.69 36.58
C ASN A 75 -21.05 -3.89 37.81
N ASP A 76 -19.83 -4.16 38.31
CA ASP A 76 -19.23 -3.43 39.42
C ASP A 76 -18.95 -1.97 39.06
N ILE A 77 -18.53 -1.69 37.81
CA ILE A 77 -18.35 -0.32 37.30
C ILE A 77 -19.69 0.40 37.20
N LEU A 78 -20.75 -0.26 36.73
CA LEU A 78 -22.10 0.32 36.67
C LEU A 78 -22.62 0.65 38.07
N GLU A 79 -22.44 -0.26 39.04
CA GLU A 79 -22.85 -0.04 40.43
C GLU A 79 -22.05 1.09 41.08
N THR A 80 -20.75 1.20 40.76
CA THR A 80 -19.90 2.30 41.22
C THR A 80 -20.32 3.65 40.61
N LEU A 81 -20.75 3.67 39.35
CA LEU A 81 -21.27 4.87 38.69
C LEU A 81 -22.59 5.31 39.30
N VAL A 82 -23.51 4.37 39.59
CA VAL A 82 -24.79 4.67 40.28
C VAL A 82 -24.53 5.25 41.67
N ARG A 83 -23.60 4.67 42.45
CA ARG A 83 -23.24 5.22 43.78
C ARG A 83 -22.58 6.60 43.70
N ARG A 84 -21.76 6.88 42.69
CA ARG A 84 -21.14 8.20 42.48
C ARG A 84 -22.16 9.24 42.02
N MET A 85 -23.16 8.84 41.23
CA MET A 85 -24.26 9.72 40.83
C MET A 85 -25.21 10.03 42.00
N ASP A 86 -25.49 9.08 42.90
CA ASP A 86 -26.26 9.34 44.13
C ASP A 86 -25.52 10.33 45.07
N MET A 87 -24.20 10.20 45.18
CA MET A 87 -23.35 11.16 45.90
C MET A 87 -23.37 12.56 45.27
N LEU A 88 -23.35 12.66 43.94
CA LEU A 88 -23.43 13.92 43.21
C LEU A 88 -24.82 14.57 43.34
N ALA A 89 -25.91 13.79 43.27
CA ALA A 89 -27.27 14.27 43.49
C ALA A 89 -27.49 14.79 44.93
N ARG A 90 -26.86 14.14 45.92
CA ARG A 90 -26.87 14.63 47.32
C ARG A 90 -26.03 15.91 47.51
N LEU A 91 -24.95 16.07 46.76
CA LEU A 91 -24.14 17.30 46.76
C LEU A 91 -24.87 18.46 46.05
N GLU A 92 -25.66 18.16 45.02
CA GLU A 92 -26.51 19.13 44.32
C GLU A 92 -27.63 19.65 45.23
N ASN A 93 -28.32 18.76 45.95
CA ASN A 93 -29.33 19.12 46.96
C ASN A 93 -28.74 19.89 48.17
N ALA A 94 -27.45 19.72 48.49
CA ALA A 94 -26.77 20.51 49.52
C ALA A 94 -26.36 21.90 49.01
N SER A 95 -26.26 22.09 47.69
CA SER A 95 -25.88 23.34 47.04
C SER A 95 -27.07 24.27 46.72
N GLU A 96 -28.30 23.74 46.65
CA GLU A 96 -29.52 24.55 46.48
C GLU A 96 -29.89 25.39 47.72
N TYR A 97 -29.36 25.09 48.91
CA TYR A 97 -29.58 25.94 50.10
C TYR A 97 -28.66 27.17 50.16
N ARG A 98 -27.76 27.37 49.18
CA ARG A 98 -26.88 28.55 49.10
C ARG A 98 -26.76 29.12 47.70
N ARG A 99 -27.88 29.53 47.09
CA ARG A 99 -27.91 30.60 46.07
C ARG A 99 -29.34 31.01 45.74
N GLY A 100 -29.96 31.69 46.70
CA GLY A 100 -31.04 32.61 46.40
C GLY A 100 -30.45 33.99 46.08
N GLU A 101 -30.90 34.52 44.95
CA GLU A 101 -30.88 35.93 44.52
C GLU A 101 -29.79 36.39 43.53
N GLU A 102 -30.33 36.93 42.42
CA GLU A 102 -29.77 37.76 41.33
C GLU A 102 -29.47 37.12 39.95
N ALA A 103 -30.55 37.12 39.15
CA ALA A 103 -30.70 37.64 37.76
C ALA A 103 -29.96 36.91 36.60
N GLU A 104 -30.69 36.14 35.79
CA GLU A 104 -31.31 36.53 34.50
C GLU A 104 -30.33 36.78 33.33
N HIS A 105 -30.21 35.84 32.38
CA HIS A 105 -30.89 35.87 31.06
C HIS A 105 -30.32 34.79 30.10
N TYR A 106 -31.17 34.33 29.18
CA TYR A 106 -31.00 33.31 28.13
C TYR A 106 -31.27 31.84 28.51
N GLY A 107 -32.43 31.37 28.07
CA GLY A 107 -32.94 30.03 28.28
C GLY A 107 -32.33 28.98 27.35
N LEU A 108 -32.22 27.77 27.92
CA LEU A 108 -32.30 26.51 27.21
C LEU A 108 -33.22 25.61 28.05
N GLU A 109 -34.13 24.90 27.38
CA GLU A 109 -35.11 23.99 27.98
C GLU A 109 -34.48 23.04 29.01
N GLY A 110 -35.12 22.95 30.17
CA GLY A 110 -34.66 22.15 31.30
C GLY A 110 -34.53 20.68 30.95
N LEU A 111 -33.32 20.16 31.11
CA LEU A 111 -33.03 18.73 31.09
C LEU A 111 -33.75 18.08 32.28
N GLN A 112 -34.85 17.37 32.03
CA GLN A 112 -35.56 16.58 33.04
C GLN A 112 -34.64 15.47 33.57
N THR A 113 -33.89 15.76 34.64
CA THR A 113 -33.00 14.83 35.35
C THR A 113 -33.76 13.66 36.01
N VAL A 114 -35.06 13.82 36.27
CA VAL A 114 -35.93 12.76 36.81
C VAL A 114 -36.14 11.63 35.81
N GLY A 115 -36.25 11.94 34.51
CA GLY A 115 -36.49 10.93 33.46
C GLY A 115 -35.25 10.13 33.05
N LEU A 116 -34.05 10.63 33.36
CA LEU A 116 -32.79 9.93 33.05
C LEU A 116 -32.52 8.80 34.06
N MET A 117 -32.86 8.99 35.34
CA MET A 117 -32.68 7.97 36.38
C MET A 117 -33.60 6.77 36.12
N GLU A 118 -34.87 7.01 35.76
CA GLU A 118 -35.81 5.94 35.39
C GLU A 118 -35.36 5.19 34.14
N LYS A 119 -34.78 5.88 33.14
CA LYS A 119 -34.22 5.24 31.94
C LYS A 119 -32.98 4.42 32.24
N ILE A 120 -32.07 4.91 33.08
CA ILE A 120 -30.86 4.17 33.49
C ILE A 120 -31.24 2.94 34.31
N GLN A 121 -32.21 3.07 35.22
CA GLN A 121 -32.71 1.96 36.03
C GLN A 121 -33.43 0.92 35.16
N ALA A 122 -34.27 1.36 34.22
CA ALA A 122 -34.89 0.48 33.23
C ALA A 122 -33.86 -0.26 32.35
N ILE A 123 -32.78 0.42 31.94
CA ILE A 123 -31.67 -0.21 31.21
C ILE A 123 -30.95 -1.24 32.09
N ALA A 124 -30.66 -0.92 33.34
CA ALA A 124 -30.01 -1.84 34.28
C ALA A 124 -30.87 -3.10 34.55
N GLN A 125 -32.18 -2.93 34.75
CA GLN A 125 -33.11 -4.06 34.88
C GLN A 125 -33.20 -4.88 33.60
N ASN A 126 -33.26 -4.25 32.41
CA ASN A 126 -33.28 -5.00 31.14
C ASN A 126 -31.97 -5.77 30.92
N VAL A 127 -30.83 -5.19 31.26
CA VAL A 127 -29.52 -5.85 31.16
C VAL A 127 -29.42 -7.02 32.14
N SER A 128 -29.97 -6.88 33.34
CA SER A 128 -30.04 -7.97 34.32
C SER A 128 -30.97 -9.10 33.84
N ASP A 129 -32.15 -8.77 33.31
CA ASP A 129 -33.08 -9.75 32.73
C ASP A 129 -32.50 -10.45 31.50
N ILE A 130 -31.75 -9.72 30.67
CA ILE A 130 -30.99 -10.29 29.55
C ILE A 130 -29.89 -11.22 30.08
N ALA A 131 -29.16 -10.84 31.14
CA ALA A 131 -28.12 -11.70 31.73
C ALA A 131 -28.72 -12.99 32.31
N VAL A 132 -29.88 -12.91 32.97
CA VAL A 132 -30.61 -14.08 33.46
C VAL A 132 -31.11 -14.94 32.31
N LYS A 133 -31.72 -14.34 31.28
CA LYS A 133 -32.16 -15.08 30.07
C LYS A 133 -31.00 -15.71 29.33
N VAL A 134 -29.84 -15.06 29.26
CA VAL A 134 -28.61 -15.61 28.66
C VAL A 134 -28.09 -16.78 29.51
N ASP A 135 -28.09 -16.66 30.85
CA ASP A 135 -27.72 -17.79 31.72
C ASP A 135 -28.70 -18.96 31.60
N GLN A 136 -29.99 -18.68 31.40
CA GLN A 136 -31.03 -19.68 31.20
C GLN A 136 -30.96 -20.34 29.82
N ILE A 137 -30.59 -19.58 28.77
CA ILE A 137 -30.28 -20.11 27.43
C ILE A 137 -28.99 -20.95 27.48
N LEU A 138 -27.97 -20.53 28.21
CA LEU A 138 -26.74 -21.29 28.40
C LEU A 138 -26.99 -22.59 29.19
N ARG A 139 -27.81 -22.56 30.24
CA ARG A 139 -28.24 -23.77 30.98
C ARG A 139 -29.10 -24.69 30.13
N ASN A 140 -30.04 -24.15 29.34
CA ASN A 140 -30.84 -24.96 28.43
C ASN A 140 -30.02 -25.52 27.26
N SER A 141 -28.96 -24.83 26.84
CA SER A 141 -27.98 -25.32 25.86
C SER A 141 -27.11 -26.44 26.44
N LEU A 142 -26.66 -26.30 27.69
CA LEU A 142 -25.93 -27.35 28.43
C LEU A 142 -26.80 -28.58 28.77
N LEU A 143 -28.10 -28.40 28.97
CA LEU A 143 -29.05 -29.49 29.16
C LEU A 143 -29.45 -30.15 27.83
N ARG A 144 -29.47 -29.40 26.72
CA ARG A 144 -29.62 -29.97 25.37
C ARG A 144 -28.35 -30.67 24.87
N SER A 145 -27.15 -30.26 25.29
CA SER A 145 -25.90 -30.95 24.96
C SER A 145 -25.82 -32.32 25.65
N LYS A 146 -26.26 -32.42 26.91
CA LYS A 146 -26.26 -33.68 27.68
C LYS A 146 -27.22 -34.76 27.22
N VAL A 147 -28.29 -34.41 26.49
CA VAL A 147 -29.28 -35.37 25.95
C VAL A 147 -28.92 -35.83 24.52
N MET A 148 -27.91 -35.22 23.91
CA MET A 148 -27.39 -35.53 22.57
C MET A 148 -25.95 -36.10 22.58
N GLU A 149 -25.37 -36.33 23.75
CA GLU A 149 -23.98 -36.85 23.93
C GLU A 149 -23.86 -38.36 23.67
N GLY A 150 -24.96 -39.12 23.62
CA GLY A 150 -24.91 -40.59 23.54
C GLY A 150 -24.68 -41.19 22.13
N GLN A 151 -24.59 -40.40 21.06
CA GLN A 151 -24.57 -40.93 19.69
C GLN A 151 -23.70 -40.17 18.67
N ARG A 152 -22.93 -39.15 19.09
CA ARG A 152 -22.18 -38.26 18.16
C ARG A 152 -20.64 -38.33 18.26
N ASP A 153 -20.09 -39.15 19.13
CA ASP A 153 -18.63 -39.18 19.43
C ASP A 153 -17.82 -40.24 18.67
N LEU A 154 -18.36 -40.87 17.63
CA LEU A 154 -17.64 -41.90 16.86
C LEU A 154 -17.60 -41.55 15.36
N CYS A 155 -16.89 -40.49 15.01
CA CYS A 155 -16.40 -40.34 13.65
C CYS A 155 -14.95 -40.82 13.59
N ASP A 156 -14.75 -42.03 13.06
CA ASP A 156 -13.40 -42.57 12.88
C ASP A 156 -12.60 -41.70 11.90
N ILE A 157 -11.37 -41.35 12.30
CA ILE A 157 -10.45 -40.58 11.46
C ILE A 157 -10.04 -41.44 10.26
N PRO A 158 -10.35 -41.04 9.01
CA PRO A 158 -10.01 -41.81 7.83
C PRO A 158 -8.49 -41.94 7.65
N ARG A 159 -8.03 -43.16 7.36
CA ARG A 159 -6.65 -43.44 6.94
C ARG A 159 -6.61 -43.71 5.44
N ASP A 160 -6.84 -42.66 4.65
CA ASP A 160 -6.77 -42.73 3.19
C ASP A 160 -5.40 -42.22 2.71
N PRO A 161 -4.59 -43.03 2.01
CA PRO A 161 -3.31 -42.58 1.46
C PRO A 161 -3.41 -41.36 0.52
N ARG A 162 -4.60 -41.10 -0.06
CA ARG A 162 -4.86 -39.90 -0.88
C ARG A 162 -4.97 -38.62 -0.06
N PHE A 163 -5.19 -38.74 1.25
CA PHE A 163 -5.34 -37.64 2.20
C PHE A 163 -4.36 -37.81 3.39
N PRO A 164 -3.04 -37.79 3.13
CA PRO A 164 -2.04 -38.13 4.15
C PRO A 164 -2.06 -37.19 5.36
N ASP A 165 -2.45 -35.93 5.16
CA ASP A 165 -2.48 -34.90 6.19
C ASP A 165 -3.74 -34.91 7.06
N CYS A 166 -4.77 -35.70 6.71
CA CYS A 166 -6.07 -35.68 7.39
C CYS A 166 -5.93 -35.90 8.90
N SER A 167 -5.24 -36.98 9.29
CA SER A 167 -5.09 -37.36 10.69
C SER A 167 -4.34 -36.31 11.52
N GLY A 168 -3.24 -35.76 10.98
CA GLY A 168 -2.47 -34.70 11.62
C GLY A 168 -3.27 -33.40 11.76
N LYS A 169 -4.09 -33.06 10.76
CA LYS A 169 -4.98 -31.90 10.80
C LYS A 169 -6.10 -32.04 11.82
N VAL A 170 -6.70 -33.23 11.97
CA VAL A 170 -7.71 -33.47 13.02
C VAL A 170 -7.09 -33.31 14.42
N GLU A 171 -5.89 -33.85 14.63
CA GLU A 171 -5.15 -33.67 15.89
C GLU A 171 -4.87 -32.18 16.17
N TRP A 172 -4.46 -31.44 15.14
CA TRP A 172 -4.27 -30.00 15.26
C TRP A 172 -5.58 -29.29 15.65
N MET A 173 -6.71 -29.66 15.03
CA MET A 173 -8.03 -29.09 15.34
C MET A 173 -8.42 -29.34 16.80
N ARG A 174 -8.20 -30.55 17.36
CA ARG A 174 -8.48 -30.85 18.79
C ARG A 174 -7.88 -29.81 19.73
N SER A 175 -6.66 -29.35 19.43
CA SER A 175 -5.92 -28.40 20.28
C SER A 175 -6.10 -26.93 19.90
N ARG A 176 -6.52 -26.62 18.67
CA ARG A 176 -6.37 -25.27 18.09
C ARG A 176 -7.60 -24.73 17.36
N TRP A 177 -8.71 -25.45 17.29
CA TRP A 177 -9.91 -24.95 16.58
C TRP A 177 -10.50 -23.65 17.14
N THR A 178 -10.23 -23.30 18.40
CA THR A 178 -10.65 -22.02 19.00
C THR A 178 -9.68 -20.86 18.74
N SER A 179 -8.56 -21.11 18.04
CA SER A 179 -7.53 -20.09 17.78
C SER A 179 -7.97 -19.00 16.80
N ASP A 180 -9.01 -19.27 16.01
CA ASP A 180 -9.61 -18.35 15.05
C ASP A 180 -11.15 -18.52 15.07
N PRO A 181 -11.95 -17.44 15.24
CA PRO A 181 -13.40 -17.56 15.23
C PRO A 181 -13.97 -18.08 13.88
N CYS A 182 -13.17 -18.08 12.80
CA CYS A 182 -13.62 -18.60 11.51
C CYS A 182 -13.97 -20.10 11.56
N TYR A 183 -13.34 -20.90 12.42
CA TYR A 183 -13.67 -22.33 12.55
C TYR A 183 -15.09 -22.52 13.07
N ALA A 184 -15.47 -21.77 14.11
CA ALA A 184 -16.83 -21.78 14.65
C ALA A 184 -17.86 -21.25 13.62
N TYR A 185 -17.48 -20.25 12.82
CA TYR A 185 -18.30 -19.75 11.72
C TYR A 185 -18.64 -20.84 10.68
N TYR A 186 -17.69 -21.74 10.40
CA TYR A 186 -17.92 -22.91 9.54
C TYR A 186 -18.60 -24.10 10.26
N GLY A 187 -19.06 -23.93 11.50
CA GLY A 187 -19.79 -24.94 12.24
C GLY A 187 -18.93 -25.93 13.02
N VAL A 188 -17.64 -25.64 13.24
CA VAL A 188 -16.81 -26.42 14.16
C VAL A 188 -17.27 -26.16 15.59
N ASP A 189 -17.62 -27.23 16.30
CA ASP A 189 -18.18 -27.20 17.65
C ASP A 189 -17.28 -27.88 18.71
N GLY A 190 -16.14 -28.41 18.29
CA GLY A 190 -15.18 -29.11 19.15
C GLY A 190 -15.28 -30.63 19.11
N THR A 191 -16.27 -31.20 18.41
CA THR A 191 -16.39 -32.65 18.20
C THR A 191 -15.50 -33.14 17.03
N GLU A 192 -15.09 -34.40 17.06
CA GLU A 192 -14.28 -34.99 15.97
C GLU A 192 -15.00 -35.00 14.64
N CYS A 193 -16.32 -35.25 14.67
CA CYS A 193 -17.17 -35.18 13.50
C CYS A 193 -17.17 -33.78 12.87
N SER A 194 -17.25 -32.71 13.66
CA SER A 194 -17.22 -31.35 13.10
C SER A 194 -15.84 -30.98 12.54
N PHE A 195 -14.75 -31.48 13.13
CA PHE A 195 -13.40 -31.35 12.55
C PHE A 195 -13.31 -32.05 11.19
N LEU A 196 -13.80 -33.28 11.09
CA LEU A 196 -13.76 -34.05 9.84
C LEU A 196 -14.63 -33.42 8.75
N VAL A 197 -15.82 -32.91 9.09
CA VAL A 197 -16.67 -32.16 8.15
C VAL A 197 -15.94 -30.92 7.64
N TYR A 198 -15.35 -30.11 8.53
CA TYR A 198 -14.60 -28.92 8.14
C TYR A 198 -13.39 -29.26 7.25
N LEU A 199 -12.57 -30.21 7.67
CA LEU A 199 -11.36 -30.58 6.95
C LEU A 199 -11.65 -31.28 5.62
N SER A 200 -12.83 -31.88 5.43
CA SER A 200 -13.20 -32.51 4.16
C SER A 200 -13.88 -31.55 3.19
N GLU A 201 -14.81 -30.73 3.66
CA GLU A 201 -15.64 -29.89 2.80
C GLU A 201 -15.09 -28.48 2.59
N VAL A 202 -14.32 -27.96 3.57
CA VAL A 202 -13.83 -26.57 3.58
C VAL A 202 -12.34 -26.50 3.23
N GLU A 203 -11.47 -27.24 3.93
CA GLU A 203 -10.01 -27.23 3.64
C GLU A 203 -9.52 -28.36 2.72
N TRP A 204 -10.36 -29.37 2.46
CA TRP A 204 -10.06 -30.53 1.59
C TRP A 204 -8.85 -31.38 2.01
N PHE A 205 -8.49 -31.39 3.29
CA PHE A 205 -7.46 -32.27 3.87
C PHE A 205 -7.96 -33.68 4.20
N CYS A 206 -9.28 -33.91 4.26
CA CYS A 206 -9.88 -35.21 4.56
C CYS A 206 -10.87 -35.65 3.46
N PRO A 207 -11.15 -36.96 3.31
CA PRO A 207 -12.22 -37.42 2.43
C PRO A 207 -13.59 -37.02 2.98
N VAL A 208 -14.55 -36.75 2.09
CA VAL A 208 -15.94 -36.45 2.46
C VAL A 208 -16.55 -37.67 3.14
N LEU A 209 -17.25 -37.45 4.26
CA LEU A 209 -17.80 -38.51 5.09
C LEU A 209 -18.94 -39.26 4.37
N PRO A 210 -19.05 -40.61 4.49
CA PRO A 210 -19.99 -41.40 3.69
C PRO A 210 -21.48 -41.02 3.83
N TRP A 211 -21.89 -40.50 4.98
CA TRP A 211 -23.27 -40.08 5.26
C TRP A 211 -23.57 -38.64 4.86
N ARG A 212 -22.58 -37.90 4.33
CA ARG A 212 -22.80 -36.58 3.73
C ARG A 212 -23.24 -36.81 2.29
N ASN A 213 -24.48 -36.47 1.97
CA ASN A 213 -25.01 -36.61 0.61
C ASN A 213 -24.08 -35.91 -0.40
N GLN A 214 -23.62 -36.64 -1.41
CA GLN A 214 -22.77 -36.14 -2.50
C GLN A 214 -23.48 -35.08 -3.40
N THR A 215 -24.67 -34.62 -3.01
CA THR A 215 -25.46 -33.59 -3.70
C THR A 215 -25.08 -32.17 -3.27
N VAL A 216 -23.81 -31.91 -2.93
CA VAL A 216 -23.25 -30.55 -3.00
C VAL A 216 -22.57 -30.40 -4.36
N GLY A 217 -23.36 -30.64 -5.41
CA GLY A 217 -22.98 -30.25 -6.76
C GLY A 217 -22.76 -28.75 -6.73
N SER A 218 -21.56 -28.33 -7.14
CA SER A 218 -21.20 -26.93 -7.33
C SER A 218 -22.33 -26.24 -8.11
N TYR A 219 -23.19 -25.48 -7.41
CA TYR A 219 -24.05 -24.50 -8.04
C TYR A 219 -23.15 -23.36 -8.49
N SER A 220 -22.33 -23.62 -9.51
CA SER A 220 -21.76 -22.60 -10.36
C SER A 220 -22.96 -21.88 -10.95
N LYS A 221 -23.38 -20.78 -10.31
CA LYS A 221 -24.33 -19.84 -10.92
C LYS A 221 -23.74 -19.48 -12.28
N TYR A 222 -24.31 -20.06 -13.34
CA TYR A 222 -23.92 -19.77 -14.70
C TYR A 222 -24.15 -18.27 -14.92
N ARG A 223 -23.07 -17.50 -14.84
CA ARG A 223 -23.12 -16.06 -15.12
C ARG A 223 -23.13 -15.95 -16.64
N PRO A 224 -24.17 -15.35 -17.24
CA PRO A 224 -24.17 -15.14 -18.68
C PRO A 224 -22.93 -14.32 -19.06
N LYS A 225 -22.13 -14.87 -19.96
CA LYS A 225 -20.89 -14.25 -20.43
C LYS A 225 -21.25 -12.98 -21.21
N LYS A 226 -21.05 -11.82 -20.59
CA LYS A 226 -21.20 -10.53 -21.25
C LYS A 226 -20.01 -10.30 -22.18
N GLN A 227 -20.23 -9.67 -23.31
CA GLN A 227 -19.15 -9.23 -24.17
C GLN A 227 -18.56 -7.91 -23.65
N ALA A 228 -17.25 -7.77 -23.70
CA ALA A 228 -16.55 -6.51 -23.44
C ALA A 228 -16.70 -5.61 -24.67
N ALA A 229 -17.12 -4.36 -24.44
CA ALA A 229 -17.21 -3.32 -25.45
C ALA A 229 -16.38 -2.11 -25.01
N PHE A 230 -15.73 -1.45 -25.97
CA PHE A 230 -14.95 -0.26 -25.65
C PHE A 230 -15.86 0.82 -25.05
N ARG A 231 -15.41 1.45 -23.97
CA ARG A 231 -16.16 2.51 -23.31
C ARG A 231 -15.83 3.88 -23.92
N THR A 232 -16.83 4.75 -23.94
CA THR A 232 -16.78 6.05 -24.62
C THR A 232 -16.67 7.27 -23.69
N GLU A 233 -16.60 7.05 -22.37
CA GLU A 233 -16.43 8.09 -21.34
C GLU A 233 -15.67 7.49 -20.14
N LEU A 234 -15.20 8.33 -19.21
CA LEU A 234 -14.59 7.88 -17.94
C LEU A 234 -15.43 8.20 -16.69
N SER A 235 -16.59 8.84 -16.81
CA SER A 235 -17.41 9.32 -15.68
C SER A 235 -17.65 8.24 -14.61
N SER A 236 -18.16 7.07 -15.00
CA SER A 236 -18.42 6.00 -14.01
C SER A 236 -17.15 5.35 -13.46
N LEU A 237 -16.00 5.42 -14.15
CA LEU A 237 -14.72 5.03 -13.53
C LEU A 237 -14.35 5.98 -12.39
N LEU A 238 -14.49 7.28 -12.62
CA LEU A 238 -14.17 8.29 -11.61
C LEU A 238 -15.03 8.13 -10.36
N ASP A 239 -16.29 7.70 -10.51
CA ASP A 239 -17.17 7.42 -9.37
C ASP A 239 -16.74 6.15 -8.61
N LEU A 240 -16.30 5.10 -9.33
CA LEU A 240 -15.84 3.84 -8.74
C LEU A 240 -14.54 3.96 -7.91
N MET A 241 -13.70 4.95 -8.20
CA MET A 241 -12.39 5.11 -7.54
C MET A 241 -12.48 5.57 -6.08
N GLY A 242 -13.67 5.86 -5.54
CA GLY A 242 -13.85 6.35 -4.16
C GLY A 242 -13.42 7.82 -3.97
N THR A 243 -13.57 8.35 -2.76
CA THR A 243 -13.28 9.76 -2.43
C THR A 243 -12.42 9.86 -1.16
N GLY A 244 -11.97 11.08 -0.81
CA GLY A 244 -11.38 11.38 0.50
C GLY A 244 -9.85 11.26 0.62
N LYS A 245 -9.14 10.59 -0.31
CA LYS A 245 -7.67 10.54 -0.31
C LYS A 245 -7.07 11.45 -1.37
N GLU A 246 -6.04 12.22 -1.01
CA GLU A 246 -5.30 13.11 -1.94
C GLU A 246 -4.69 12.35 -3.12
N SER A 247 -4.23 11.13 -2.89
CA SER A 247 -3.76 10.20 -3.92
C SER A 247 -4.84 9.91 -4.97
N LEU A 248 -6.07 9.65 -4.54
CA LEU A 248 -7.21 9.43 -5.44
C LEU A 248 -7.60 10.71 -6.19
N ILE A 249 -7.56 11.87 -5.53
CA ILE A 249 -7.82 13.17 -6.17
C ILE A 249 -6.80 13.43 -7.28
N PHE A 250 -5.51 13.17 -7.01
CA PHE A 250 -4.44 13.25 -8.01
C PHE A 250 -4.71 12.36 -9.22
N MET A 251 -5.02 11.07 -8.98
CA MET A 251 -5.32 10.12 -10.05
C MET A 251 -6.54 10.55 -10.88
N LYS A 252 -7.65 10.96 -10.23
CA LYS A 252 -8.85 11.47 -10.93
C LYS A 252 -8.57 12.71 -11.77
N LYS A 253 -7.78 13.66 -11.25
CA LYS A 253 -7.38 14.87 -11.99
C LYS A 253 -6.58 14.51 -13.25
N ARG A 254 -5.68 13.53 -13.14
CA ARG A 254 -4.94 12.99 -14.28
C ARG A 254 -5.88 12.36 -15.31
N LEU A 255 -6.80 11.50 -14.88
CA LEU A 255 -7.73 10.81 -15.78
C LEU A 255 -8.63 11.78 -16.56
N ARG A 256 -9.21 12.78 -15.88
CA ARG A 256 -10.00 13.83 -16.55
C ARG A 256 -9.20 14.57 -17.61
N ARG A 257 -7.94 14.90 -17.30
CA ARG A 257 -7.05 15.62 -18.21
C ARG A 257 -6.70 14.80 -19.46
N LEU A 258 -6.53 13.48 -19.30
CA LEU A 258 -6.17 12.56 -20.40
C LEU A 258 -7.38 11.92 -21.10
N GLU A 259 -8.60 12.24 -20.69
CA GLU A 259 -9.82 11.55 -21.16
C GLU A 259 -9.94 11.58 -22.68
N ALA A 260 -9.79 12.74 -23.32
CA ALA A 260 -9.90 12.86 -24.77
C ALA A 260 -8.86 11.99 -25.51
N GLN A 261 -7.62 11.93 -25.00
CA GLN A 261 -6.53 11.12 -25.56
C GLN A 261 -6.87 9.63 -25.45
N TRP A 262 -7.32 9.19 -24.28
CA TRP A 262 -7.74 7.83 -24.01
C TRP A 262 -8.88 7.37 -24.92
N LEU A 263 -9.93 8.19 -25.08
CA LEU A 263 -11.08 7.86 -25.92
C LEU A 263 -10.73 7.81 -27.41
N LEU A 264 -9.84 8.69 -27.87
CA LEU A 264 -9.35 8.65 -29.24
C LEU A 264 -8.53 7.37 -29.50
N ALA A 265 -7.66 7.00 -28.58
CA ALA A 265 -6.89 5.77 -28.64
C ALA A 265 -7.78 4.52 -28.64
N ALA A 266 -8.84 4.51 -27.83
CA ALA A 266 -9.83 3.43 -27.79
C ALA A 266 -10.46 3.20 -29.17
N ARG A 267 -10.96 4.27 -29.81
CA ARG A 267 -11.55 4.20 -31.16
C ARG A 267 -10.56 3.68 -32.21
N ARG A 268 -9.30 4.13 -32.14
CA ARG A 268 -8.24 3.66 -33.05
C ARG A 268 -7.96 2.17 -32.86
N LEU A 269 -7.88 1.71 -31.61
CA LEU A 269 -7.63 0.31 -31.31
C LEU A 269 -8.84 -0.56 -31.68
N GLU A 270 -10.07 -0.11 -31.41
CA GLU A 270 -11.30 -0.81 -31.80
C GLU A 270 -11.32 -1.13 -33.30
N ASN A 271 -10.95 -0.16 -34.14
CA ASN A 271 -10.82 -0.34 -35.58
C ASN A 271 -9.71 -1.32 -36.01
N LYS A 272 -8.69 -1.56 -35.16
CA LYS A 272 -7.57 -2.46 -35.44
C LYS A 272 -7.83 -3.90 -34.99
N VAL A 273 -8.64 -4.09 -33.95
CA VAL A 273 -8.89 -5.42 -33.35
C VAL A 273 -10.24 -6.00 -33.78
N LEU A 274 -10.56 -5.83 -35.07
CA LEU A 274 -11.78 -6.36 -35.68
C LEU A 274 -11.92 -7.87 -35.43
N ASP A 275 -13.14 -8.30 -35.08
CA ASP A 275 -13.61 -9.70 -35.16
C ASP A 275 -13.19 -10.71 -34.08
N THR A 276 -13.10 -10.32 -32.81
CA THR A 276 -13.21 -11.32 -31.73
C THR A 276 -14.19 -10.85 -30.64
N PRO A 277 -15.37 -11.48 -30.49
CA PRO A 277 -16.23 -11.22 -29.34
C PRO A 277 -15.45 -11.58 -28.06
N LYS A 278 -15.17 -10.57 -27.25
CA LYS A 278 -14.32 -10.71 -26.05
C LYS A 278 -15.20 -10.88 -24.83
N GLU A 279 -14.87 -11.82 -23.96
CA GLU A 279 -15.55 -11.97 -22.69
C GLU A 279 -15.19 -10.82 -21.73
N GLN A 280 -16.22 -10.14 -21.20
CA GLN A 280 -16.06 -9.16 -20.15
C GLN A 280 -15.60 -9.85 -18.85
N LYS A 281 -14.33 -9.65 -18.49
CA LYS A 281 -13.79 -10.06 -17.20
C LYS A 281 -14.29 -9.21 -16.03
N GLN A 282 -14.49 -9.87 -14.89
CA GLN A 282 -14.66 -9.27 -13.56
C GLN A 282 -13.27 -9.10 -12.93
N ILE A 283 -12.82 -7.86 -12.76
CA ILE A 283 -11.46 -7.57 -12.33
C ILE A 283 -11.49 -6.83 -10.99
N LEU A 284 -10.78 -7.39 -10.00
CA LEU A 284 -10.48 -6.68 -8.76
C LEU A 284 -9.19 -5.87 -8.97
N VAL A 285 -9.21 -4.60 -8.59
CA VAL A 285 -8.04 -3.74 -8.54
C VAL A 285 -7.88 -3.28 -7.10
N HIS A 286 -6.85 -3.77 -6.42
CA HIS A 286 -6.58 -3.46 -5.03
C HIS A 286 -5.22 -2.78 -4.87
N ILE A 287 -5.24 -1.48 -4.55
CA ILE A 287 -4.04 -0.65 -4.41
C ILE A 287 -3.63 -0.63 -2.94
N GLY A 288 -2.84 -1.62 -2.55
CA GLY A 288 -2.50 -1.92 -1.16
C GLY A 288 -1.62 -0.85 -0.51
N PHE A 289 -0.73 -0.20 -1.27
CA PHE A 289 0.13 0.84 -0.68
C PHE A 289 -0.64 2.11 -0.26
N LEU A 290 -1.87 2.29 -0.75
CA LEU A 290 -2.77 3.39 -0.36
C LEU A 290 -3.64 3.06 0.86
N THR A 291 -3.58 1.84 1.39
CA THR A 291 -4.36 1.45 2.57
C THR A 291 -3.81 2.09 3.85
N GLU A 292 -4.67 2.20 4.87
CA GLU A 292 -4.27 2.74 6.18
C GLU A 292 -3.28 1.80 6.87
N GLU A 293 -3.45 0.49 6.67
CA GLU A 293 -2.59 -0.58 7.20
C GLU A 293 -1.17 -0.53 6.63
N SER A 294 -0.99 0.04 5.44
CA SER A 294 0.32 0.33 4.85
C SER A 294 0.92 1.65 5.35
N GLY A 295 0.26 2.34 6.29
CA GLY A 295 0.70 3.58 6.91
C GLY A 295 0.33 4.86 6.16
N ASP A 296 -0.46 4.77 5.08
CA ASP A 296 -0.86 5.87 4.18
C ASP A 296 0.28 6.86 3.87
N VAL A 297 1.51 6.35 3.74
CA VAL A 297 2.74 7.16 3.71
C VAL A 297 2.78 8.10 2.50
N PHE A 298 2.04 7.76 1.45
CA PHE A 298 2.07 8.45 0.16
C PHE A 298 1.09 9.61 0.07
N SER A 299 -0.12 9.51 0.64
CA SER A 299 -1.14 10.56 0.50
C SER A 299 -0.67 11.94 1.01
N PRO A 300 -0.02 12.05 2.19
CA PRO A 300 0.54 13.34 2.65
C PRO A 300 1.70 13.86 1.79
N ARG A 301 2.41 12.97 1.09
CA ARG A 301 3.57 13.32 0.25
C ARG A 301 3.19 13.79 -1.14
N VAL A 302 1.98 13.48 -1.62
CA VAL A 302 1.49 13.94 -2.93
C VAL A 302 1.58 15.47 -3.04
N LEU A 303 1.11 16.18 -2.00
CA LEU A 303 1.12 17.64 -1.95
C LEU A 303 2.52 18.25 -1.80
N LYS A 304 3.51 17.45 -1.44
CA LYS A 304 4.91 17.86 -1.26
C LYS A 304 5.84 17.38 -2.38
N GLY A 305 5.28 16.88 -3.49
CA GLY A 305 6.05 16.48 -4.66
C GLY A 305 6.77 15.13 -4.50
N GLY A 306 6.26 14.27 -3.62
CA GLY A 306 6.80 12.94 -3.35
C GLY A 306 6.78 11.99 -4.57
N PRO A 307 7.08 10.69 -4.37
CA PRO A 307 7.09 9.72 -5.45
C PRO A 307 5.67 9.53 -6.02
N LEU A 308 5.45 10.06 -7.24
CA LEU A 308 4.16 10.01 -7.93
C LEU A 308 4.09 8.95 -9.04
N GLY A 309 5.19 8.24 -9.31
CA GLY A 309 5.30 7.30 -10.43
C GLY A 309 4.27 6.17 -10.34
N GLU A 310 4.16 5.55 -9.17
CA GLU A 310 3.21 4.46 -8.90
C GLU A 310 1.76 4.94 -9.06
N MET A 311 1.43 6.15 -8.60
CA MET A 311 0.09 6.73 -8.77
C MET A 311 -0.25 7.02 -10.24
N VAL A 312 0.73 7.47 -11.03
CA VAL A 312 0.57 7.62 -12.48
C VAL A 312 0.26 6.27 -13.12
N GLN A 313 1.05 5.24 -12.82
CA GLN A 313 0.85 3.90 -13.36
C GLN A 313 -0.52 3.32 -12.97
N TRP A 314 -0.93 3.41 -11.70
CA TRP A 314 -2.23 2.91 -11.26
C TRP A 314 -3.41 3.64 -11.91
N ALA A 315 -3.31 4.96 -12.12
CA ALA A 315 -4.37 5.70 -12.81
C ALA A 315 -4.53 5.18 -14.24
N ASP A 316 -3.42 4.99 -14.94
CA ASP A 316 -3.42 4.56 -16.33
C ASP A 316 -3.85 3.09 -16.48
N ILE A 317 -3.52 2.21 -15.51
CA ILE A 317 -4.05 0.84 -15.43
C ILE A 317 -5.57 0.85 -15.30
N LEU A 318 -6.12 1.65 -14.39
CA LEU A 318 -7.56 1.77 -14.18
C LEU A 318 -8.27 2.25 -15.46
N ALA A 319 -7.74 3.29 -16.11
CA ALA A 319 -8.28 3.79 -17.37
C ALA A 319 -8.28 2.72 -18.46
N ALA A 320 -7.15 2.04 -18.66
CA ALA A 320 -7.02 1.03 -19.71
C ALA A 320 -7.97 -0.16 -19.48
N LEU A 321 -8.01 -0.72 -18.26
CA LEU A 321 -8.90 -1.83 -17.94
C LEU A 321 -10.38 -1.46 -18.12
N TYR A 322 -10.76 -0.25 -17.70
CA TYR A 322 -12.12 0.25 -17.83
C TYR A 322 -12.52 0.46 -19.29
N ILE A 323 -11.68 1.17 -20.06
CA ILE A 323 -11.90 1.49 -21.47
C ILE A 323 -11.99 0.23 -22.33
N LEU A 324 -11.20 -0.80 -22.04
CA LEU A 324 -11.29 -2.10 -22.72
C LEU A 324 -12.61 -2.85 -22.46
N GLY A 325 -13.50 -2.30 -21.62
CA GLY A 325 -14.85 -2.82 -21.43
C GLY A 325 -15.00 -3.79 -20.26
N HIS A 326 -13.99 -3.90 -19.38
CA HIS A 326 -14.05 -4.80 -18.23
C HIS A 326 -14.87 -4.24 -17.07
N SER A 327 -15.32 -5.12 -16.18
CA SER A 327 -16.04 -4.75 -14.97
C SER A 327 -15.06 -4.68 -13.80
N LEU A 328 -14.95 -3.51 -13.18
CA LEU A 328 -13.95 -3.26 -12.14
C LEU A 328 -14.58 -3.19 -10.75
N LYS A 329 -13.90 -3.79 -9.77
CA LYS A 329 -14.04 -3.48 -8.35
C LYS A 329 -12.73 -2.87 -7.88
N ILE A 330 -12.76 -1.63 -7.41
CA ILE A 330 -11.58 -0.88 -6.99
C ILE A 330 -11.61 -0.79 -5.46
N THR A 331 -10.49 -1.08 -4.80
CA THR A 331 -10.36 -0.96 -3.34
C THR A 331 -9.02 -0.35 -2.98
N VAL A 332 -9.06 0.55 -2.00
CA VAL A 332 -7.91 1.16 -1.32
C VAL A 332 -8.02 1.01 0.21
N SER A 333 -8.81 0.03 0.66
CA SER A 333 -9.09 -0.30 2.06
C SER A 333 -9.12 -1.82 2.24
N VAL A 334 -8.46 -2.32 3.29
CA VAL A 334 -8.48 -3.75 3.62
C VAL A 334 -9.89 -4.21 3.99
N LYS A 335 -10.70 -3.36 4.62
CA LYS A 335 -12.10 -3.68 4.97
C LYS A 335 -12.95 -3.93 3.71
N GLU A 336 -12.84 -3.06 2.71
CA GLU A 336 -13.53 -3.24 1.43
C GLU A 336 -13.00 -4.46 0.67
N LEU A 337 -11.68 -4.68 0.71
CA LEU A 337 -11.05 -5.87 0.14
C LEU A 337 -11.65 -7.15 0.75
N GLN A 338 -11.68 -7.27 2.07
CA GLN A 338 -12.23 -8.42 2.78
C GLN A 338 -13.68 -8.70 2.40
N SER A 339 -14.50 -7.64 2.30
CA SER A 339 -15.90 -7.73 1.87
C SER A 339 -16.03 -8.28 0.45
N TYR A 340 -15.22 -7.79 -0.49
CA TYR A 340 -15.25 -8.26 -1.89
C TYR A 340 -14.68 -9.66 -2.10
N LEU A 341 -13.72 -10.07 -1.26
CA LEU A 341 -13.15 -11.41 -1.30
C LEU A 341 -14.06 -12.47 -0.67
N GLY A 342 -14.99 -12.09 0.22
CA GLY A 342 -15.78 -13.04 1.01
C GLY A 342 -14.94 -13.69 2.12
N VAL A 343 -14.18 -12.87 2.86
CA VAL A 343 -13.34 -13.36 3.97
C VAL A 343 -14.23 -13.68 5.18
N PRO A 344 -14.14 -14.89 5.76
CA PRO A 344 -14.88 -15.23 6.99
C PRO A 344 -14.37 -14.40 8.18
N PRO A 345 -15.19 -14.22 9.25
CA PRO A 345 -14.75 -13.50 10.44
C PRO A 345 -13.53 -14.19 11.06
N GLY A 346 -12.49 -13.42 11.41
CA GLY A 346 -11.35 -13.99 12.11
C GLY A 346 -9.99 -13.46 11.67
N ARG A 347 -8.97 -14.30 11.83
CA ARG A 347 -7.55 -13.95 11.60
C ARG A 347 -7.02 -14.44 10.24
N GLY A 348 -7.90 -14.96 9.38
CA GLY A 348 -7.56 -15.40 8.03
C GLY A 348 -6.97 -16.80 7.94
N ASN A 349 -7.18 -17.64 8.96
CA ASN A 349 -6.73 -19.04 8.89
C ASN A 349 -7.64 -19.93 8.03
N CYS A 350 -8.93 -19.59 7.94
CA CYS A 350 -9.89 -20.33 7.13
C CYS A 350 -9.92 -19.85 5.66
N PRO A 351 -10.29 -20.70 4.70
CA PRO A 351 -10.51 -20.29 3.33
C PRO A 351 -11.72 -19.35 3.19
N LEU A 352 -11.81 -18.67 2.04
CA LEU A 352 -12.94 -17.82 1.66
C LEU A 352 -14.28 -18.55 1.69
N THR A 353 -15.35 -17.82 2.01
CA THR A 353 -16.73 -18.36 2.14
C THR A 353 -17.28 -18.88 0.83
N ASP A 354 -16.91 -18.23 -0.27
CA ASP A 354 -17.38 -18.53 -1.61
C ASP A 354 -16.21 -18.56 -2.60
N PRO A 355 -16.37 -19.23 -3.75
CA PRO A 355 -15.40 -19.13 -4.83
C PRO A 355 -15.17 -17.68 -5.24
N LEU A 356 -13.89 -17.30 -5.38
CA LEU A 356 -13.50 -15.95 -5.73
C LEU A 356 -14.21 -15.48 -7.03
N PRO A 357 -14.98 -14.38 -6.99
CA PRO A 357 -15.84 -13.96 -8.10
C PRO A 357 -15.10 -13.19 -9.21
N PHE A 358 -13.79 -13.00 -9.07
CA PHE A 358 -12.94 -12.22 -9.97
C PHE A 358 -12.09 -13.10 -10.86
N ASP A 359 -12.08 -12.83 -12.17
CA ASP A 359 -11.25 -13.53 -13.15
C ASP A 359 -9.77 -13.14 -13.02
N LEU A 360 -9.51 -11.86 -12.72
CA LEU A 360 -8.18 -11.28 -12.54
C LEU A 360 -8.15 -10.37 -11.32
N ILE A 361 -6.98 -10.30 -10.67
CA ILE A 361 -6.71 -9.38 -9.58
C ILE A 361 -5.44 -8.58 -9.91
N TYR A 362 -5.56 -7.28 -10.06
CA TYR A 362 -4.40 -6.37 -10.12
C TYR A 362 -4.12 -5.82 -8.73
N THR A 363 -2.89 -5.95 -8.26
CA THR A 363 -2.47 -5.47 -6.95
C THR A 363 -0.99 -5.09 -6.91
N ASP A 364 -0.49 -4.67 -5.75
CA ASP A 364 0.92 -4.44 -5.44
C ASP A 364 1.40 -5.39 -4.32
N TYR A 365 2.65 -5.22 -3.88
CA TYR A 365 3.21 -6.02 -2.78
C TYR A 365 2.42 -5.94 -1.47
N HIS A 366 1.94 -4.75 -1.12
CA HIS A 366 1.18 -4.55 0.10
C HIS A 366 -0.17 -5.26 0.00
N GLY A 367 -0.84 -5.14 -1.14
CA GLY A 367 -2.12 -5.78 -1.38
C GLY A 367 -2.01 -7.30 -1.45
N MET A 368 -0.93 -7.84 -2.00
CA MET A 368 -0.63 -9.29 -1.91
C MET A 368 -0.47 -9.75 -0.47
N GLN A 369 0.26 -8.99 0.36
CA GLN A 369 0.44 -9.32 1.77
C GLN A 369 -0.89 -9.30 2.53
N GLN A 370 -1.72 -8.30 2.29
CA GLN A 370 -3.05 -8.19 2.88
C GLN A 370 -3.96 -9.35 2.43
N MET A 371 -3.94 -9.70 1.15
CA MET A 371 -4.66 -10.87 0.63
C MET A 371 -4.16 -12.18 1.25
N LYS A 372 -2.84 -12.39 1.32
CA LYS A 372 -2.25 -13.60 1.93
C LYS A 372 -2.64 -13.73 3.40
N GLN A 373 -2.71 -12.62 4.14
CA GLN A 373 -3.13 -12.61 5.54
C GLN A 373 -4.60 -12.98 5.74
N HIS A 374 -5.48 -12.66 4.79
CA HIS A 374 -6.93 -12.81 4.97
C HIS A 374 -7.57 -13.95 4.17
N MET A 375 -6.93 -14.43 3.11
CA MET A 375 -7.47 -15.49 2.25
C MET A 375 -7.08 -16.90 2.70
N GLY A 376 -6.21 -17.06 3.70
CA GLY A 376 -5.74 -18.37 4.17
C GLY A 376 -5.27 -19.27 3.02
N LEU A 377 -5.74 -20.52 3.00
CA LEU A 377 -5.44 -21.49 1.94
C LEU A 377 -5.93 -21.07 0.55
N SER A 378 -7.00 -20.25 0.48
CA SER A 378 -7.53 -19.75 -0.79
C SER A 378 -6.54 -18.85 -1.53
N PHE A 379 -5.58 -18.22 -0.84
CA PHE A 379 -4.54 -17.43 -1.52
C PHE A 379 -3.74 -18.31 -2.49
N ARG A 380 -3.31 -19.50 -2.06
CA ARG A 380 -2.54 -20.44 -2.92
C ARG A 380 -3.37 -20.92 -4.10
N LYS A 381 -4.67 -21.15 -3.89
CA LYS A 381 -5.61 -21.57 -4.94
C LYS A 381 -5.80 -20.50 -6.02
N TYR A 382 -5.88 -19.22 -5.63
CA TYR A 382 -6.19 -18.13 -6.56
C TYR A 382 -4.99 -17.29 -7.00
N ARG A 383 -3.77 -17.58 -6.53
CA ARG A 383 -2.55 -16.82 -6.85
C ARG A 383 -2.29 -16.67 -8.35
N CYS A 384 -2.75 -17.62 -9.16
CA CYS A 384 -2.63 -17.59 -10.62
C CYS A 384 -3.40 -16.42 -11.30
N ARG A 385 -4.39 -15.85 -10.61
CA ARG A 385 -5.18 -14.70 -11.06
C ARG A 385 -4.51 -13.36 -10.78
N LEU A 386 -3.43 -13.35 -10.00
CA LEU A 386 -2.73 -12.13 -9.60
C LEU A 386 -1.94 -11.53 -10.78
N ARG A 387 -1.93 -10.20 -10.82
CA ARG A 387 -1.10 -9.32 -11.63
C ARG A 387 -0.52 -8.27 -10.69
N VAL A 388 0.79 -8.32 -10.48
CA VAL A 388 1.46 -7.63 -9.38
C VAL A 388 2.28 -6.47 -9.93
N VAL A 389 1.79 -5.25 -9.75
CA VAL A 389 2.48 -4.03 -10.14
C VAL A 389 3.73 -3.88 -9.27
N ASP A 390 4.89 -3.94 -9.91
CA ASP A 390 6.21 -3.90 -9.28
C ASP A 390 7.15 -3.06 -10.14
N THR A 391 7.34 -1.80 -9.75
CA THR A 391 8.11 -0.80 -10.50
C THR A 391 9.46 -1.31 -11.00
N PHE A 392 10.25 -1.97 -10.14
CA PHE A 392 11.64 -2.33 -10.42
C PHE A 392 11.84 -3.79 -10.85
N GLY A 393 10.80 -4.60 -10.74
CA GLY A 393 10.81 -5.99 -11.16
C GLY A 393 11.39 -6.94 -10.11
N THR A 394 11.12 -8.23 -10.37
CA THR A 394 11.41 -9.35 -9.48
C THR A 394 11.99 -10.50 -10.29
N GLU A 395 13.24 -10.81 -10.02
CA GLU A 395 13.93 -11.93 -10.67
C GLU A 395 13.54 -13.28 -10.04
N PRO A 396 13.54 -14.38 -10.82
CA PRO A 396 13.17 -15.70 -10.34
C PRO A 396 13.94 -16.14 -9.08
N ALA A 397 15.24 -15.79 -9.00
CA ALA A 397 16.13 -16.12 -7.88
C ALA A 397 15.66 -15.53 -6.54
N TYR A 398 14.90 -14.43 -6.55
CA TYR A 398 14.35 -13.79 -5.35
C TYR A 398 12.88 -14.15 -5.12
N ASN A 399 12.16 -14.60 -6.16
CA ASN A 399 10.76 -14.98 -6.07
C ASN A 399 10.56 -16.41 -5.52
N HIS A 400 11.42 -17.36 -5.92
CA HIS A 400 11.31 -18.75 -5.47
C HIS A 400 11.89 -18.89 -4.05
N GLU A 401 11.03 -19.09 -3.06
CA GLU A 401 11.38 -19.05 -1.63
C GLU A 401 12.48 -20.02 -1.21
N GLU A 402 12.35 -21.29 -1.57
CA GLU A 402 13.33 -22.32 -1.20
C GLU A 402 14.70 -22.07 -1.87
N TYR A 403 14.70 -21.79 -3.17
CA TYR A 403 15.90 -21.45 -3.92
C TYR A 403 16.59 -20.21 -3.35
N ALA A 404 15.83 -19.15 -3.08
CA ALA A 404 16.35 -17.89 -2.56
C ALA A 404 16.98 -18.09 -1.16
N THR A 405 16.33 -18.87 -0.31
CA THR A 405 16.83 -19.21 1.04
C THR A 405 18.10 -20.03 0.97
N LEU A 406 18.12 -21.07 0.11
CA LEU A 406 19.27 -21.96 -0.08
C LEU A 406 20.52 -21.23 -0.56
N HIS A 407 20.35 -20.26 -1.47
CA HIS A 407 21.46 -19.53 -2.10
C HIS A 407 21.73 -18.15 -1.46
N GLY A 408 21.04 -17.81 -0.36
CA GLY A 408 21.28 -16.56 0.37
C GLY A 408 20.79 -15.29 -0.33
N TYR A 409 19.83 -15.38 -1.26
CA TYR A 409 19.20 -14.22 -1.90
C TYR A 409 18.25 -13.52 -0.92
N ARG A 410 18.78 -12.56 -0.16
CA ARG A 410 18.00 -11.79 0.82
C ARG A 410 17.24 -10.64 0.15
N THR A 411 15.94 -10.57 0.42
CA THR A 411 15.06 -9.50 -0.05
C THR A 411 13.98 -9.16 0.98
N ASN A 412 13.50 -7.92 0.93
CA ASN A 412 12.36 -7.46 1.73
C ASN A 412 11.01 -7.67 1.01
N TRP A 413 11.04 -8.05 -0.27
CA TRP A 413 9.87 -8.02 -1.15
C TRP A 413 9.57 -9.35 -1.86
N GLY A 414 10.55 -10.26 -2.01
CA GLY A 414 10.39 -11.51 -2.75
C GLY A 414 9.69 -12.64 -1.99
N TYR A 415 10.00 -13.88 -2.36
CA TYR A 415 9.49 -15.14 -1.77
C TYR A 415 7.98 -15.42 -2.01
N TRP A 416 7.43 -14.98 -3.14
CA TRP A 416 6.00 -15.17 -3.43
C TRP A 416 5.68 -16.46 -4.18
N ASN A 417 6.67 -17.13 -4.75
CA ASN A 417 6.49 -18.34 -5.55
C ASN A 417 5.41 -18.16 -6.64
N LEU A 418 5.33 -16.97 -7.24
CA LEU A 418 4.44 -16.67 -8.37
C LEU A 418 5.12 -17.04 -9.69
N HIS A 419 4.36 -17.16 -10.77
CA HIS A 419 4.98 -17.19 -12.09
C HIS A 419 5.60 -15.82 -12.37
N PRO A 420 6.89 -15.68 -12.73
CA PRO A 420 7.57 -14.38 -12.83
C PRO A 420 6.89 -13.36 -13.76
N LYS A 421 6.21 -13.83 -14.82
CA LYS A 421 5.40 -12.98 -15.71
C LYS A 421 4.19 -12.32 -15.05
N GLN A 422 3.80 -12.72 -13.85
CA GLN A 422 2.72 -12.06 -13.09
C GLN A 422 3.16 -10.72 -12.51
N PHE A 423 4.48 -10.50 -12.32
CA PHE A 423 5.00 -9.19 -11.93
C PHE A 423 5.01 -8.25 -13.13
N MET A 424 4.72 -6.98 -12.88
CA MET A 424 4.35 -5.98 -13.88
C MET A 424 5.14 -4.69 -13.68
N THR A 425 6.14 -4.47 -14.54
CA THR A 425 7.16 -3.42 -14.37
C THR A 425 6.80 -2.07 -14.96
N MET A 426 7.39 -1.00 -14.43
CA MET A 426 7.23 0.37 -14.93
C MET A 426 7.91 0.58 -16.29
N PHE A 427 9.05 -0.09 -16.52
CA PHE A 427 9.82 -0.07 -17.76
C PHE A 427 10.17 -1.50 -18.17
N PRO A 428 10.44 -1.77 -19.47
CA PRO A 428 10.77 -3.12 -19.95
C PRO A 428 12.23 -3.52 -19.63
N HIS A 429 12.65 -3.40 -18.37
CA HIS A 429 14.03 -3.67 -17.91
C HIS A 429 14.24 -5.07 -17.30
N THR A 430 13.16 -5.80 -16.99
CA THR A 430 13.25 -7.14 -16.39
C THR A 430 12.49 -8.13 -17.26
N PRO A 431 13.16 -8.84 -18.18
CA PRO A 431 12.50 -9.68 -19.19
C PRO A 431 11.84 -10.93 -18.59
N ASP A 432 12.14 -11.32 -17.36
CA ASP A 432 11.40 -12.37 -16.63
C ASP A 432 9.97 -11.94 -16.30
N ASN A 433 9.75 -10.62 -16.14
CA ASN A 433 8.46 -10.03 -15.80
C ASN A 433 7.70 -9.59 -17.05
N SER A 434 6.50 -9.05 -16.84
CA SER A 434 5.71 -8.40 -17.88
C SER A 434 5.89 -6.90 -17.79
N PHE A 435 6.06 -6.23 -18.93
CA PHE A 435 6.10 -4.78 -18.97
C PHE A 435 4.68 -4.22 -18.85
N MET A 436 4.38 -3.44 -17.81
CA MET A 436 3.09 -2.77 -17.63
C MET A 436 3.10 -1.36 -18.19
N GLY A 437 4.12 -0.57 -17.85
CA GLY A 437 4.25 0.81 -18.31
C GLY A 437 3.21 1.76 -17.74
N PHE A 438 3.07 2.90 -18.42
CA PHE A 438 2.14 3.99 -18.14
C PHE A 438 2.00 4.84 -19.41
N VAL A 439 1.23 5.93 -19.35
CA VAL A 439 1.00 6.82 -20.48
C VAL A 439 1.63 8.19 -20.27
N THR A 440 2.15 8.77 -21.35
CA THR A 440 2.56 10.18 -21.40
C THR A 440 1.59 10.99 -22.26
N ASP A 441 1.50 12.30 -22.04
CA ASP A 441 0.73 13.18 -22.90
C ASP A 441 1.23 13.16 -24.34
N GLU A 442 0.28 13.08 -25.27
CA GLU A 442 0.52 13.03 -26.69
C GLU A 442 0.33 14.42 -27.30
N LEU A 443 1.40 14.97 -27.90
CA LEU A 443 1.30 16.16 -28.72
C LEU A 443 0.76 15.80 -30.11
N ASN A 444 -0.23 16.55 -30.59
CA ASN A 444 -0.66 16.46 -31.99
C ASN A 444 0.39 17.04 -32.95
N ASP A 445 0.27 16.79 -34.26
CA ASP A 445 1.29 17.19 -35.24
C ASP A 445 1.54 18.71 -35.29
N THR A 446 0.50 19.51 -35.10
CA THR A 446 0.61 20.98 -35.06
C THR A 446 1.37 21.42 -33.82
N GLU A 447 1.01 20.88 -32.65
CA GLU A 447 1.70 21.15 -31.39
C GLU A 447 3.15 20.71 -31.43
N ARG A 448 3.46 19.54 -32.02
CA ARG A 448 4.84 19.05 -32.17
C ARG A 448 5.70 20.07 -32.91
N ARG A 449 5.21 20.56 -34.06
CA ARG A 449 5.90 21.58 -34.86
C ARG A 449 6.08 22.90 -34.09
N GLN A 450 5.03 23.36 -33.40
CA GLN A 450 5.09 24.58 -32.59
C GLN A 450 6.10 24.45 -31.44
N VAL A 451 6.08 23.34 -30.72
CA VAL A 451 7.01 23.07 -29.62
C VAL A 451 8.45 23.02 -30.12
N ALA A 452 8.71 22.36 -31.24
CA ALA A 452 10.04 22.29 -31.84
C ALA A 452 10.60 23.67 -32.26
N GLN A 453 9.72 24.59 -32.69
CA GLN A 453 10.10 25.94 -33.11
C GLN A 453 10.29 26.92 -31.94
N ASN A 454 9.51 26.76 -30.87
CA ASN A 454 9.41 27.74 -29.78
C ASN A 454 10.31 27.43 -28.56
N LYS A 455 11.29 26.52 -28.69
CA LYS A 455 12.24 26.21 -27.62
C LYS A 455 13.15 27.39 -27.28
N VAL A 456 13.29 27.70 -26.00
CA VAL A 456 14.29 28.64 -25.48
C VAL A 456 15.64 27.94 -25.48
N ARG A 457 16.57 28.39 -26.34
CA ARG A 457 17.84 27.70 -26.61
C ARG A 457 18.68 27.40 -25.37
N ASN A 458 18.73 28.33 -24.42
CA ASN A 458 19.60 28.28 -23.25
C ASN A 458 18.83 28.04 -21.93
N MET A 459 17.74 27.28 -21.96
CA MET A 459 16.93 26.97 -20.78
C MET A 459 17.03 25.49 -20.39
N ALA A 460 17.42 25.23 -19.13
CA ALA A 460 17.51 23.90 -18.54
C ALA A 460 16.54 23.76 -17.37
N VAL A 461 15.84 22.63 -17.29
CA VAL A 461 14.97 22.27 -16.16
C VAL A 461 15.56 21.05 -15.46
N VAL A 462 15.73 21.13 -14.16
CA VAL A 462 16.31 20.06 -13.35
C VAL A 462 15.25 19.05 -12.93
N TYR A 463 15.59 17.78 -13.04
CA TYR A 463 14.83 16.66 -12.52
C TYR A 463 15.16 16.42 -11.04
N GLY A 464 14.42 17.09 -10.15
CA GLY A 464 14.50 16.86 -8.71
C GLY A 464 13.54 17.77 -7.97
N LYS A 465 12.53 17.21 -7.31
CA LYS A 465 11.45 17.96 -6.63
C LYS A 465 11.68 18.17 -5.14
N GLU A 466 12.64 17.46 -4.56
CA GLU A 466 12.98 17.53 -3.13
C GLU A 466 14.33 18.19 -2.92
N ALA A 467 14.45 19.05 -1.91
CA ALA A 467 15.69 19.75 -1.56
C ALA A 467 16.88 18.79 -1.35
N ALA A 468 16.63 17.58 -0.81
CA ALA A 468 17.66 16.56 -0.64
C ALA A 468 18.35 16.13 -1.95
N MET A 469 17.65 16.19 -3.08
CA MET A 469 18.20 15.88 -4.41
C MET A 469 19.15 16.98 -4.91
N TRP A 470 18.99 18.20 -4.39
CA TRP A 470 19.77 19.38 -4.73
C TRP A 470 20.99 19.61 -3.83
N LYS A 471 21.23 18.72 -2.86
CA LYS A 471 22.44 18.75 -2.03
C LYS A 471 23.67 18.90 -2.92
N LEU A 472 24.35 20.02 -2.72
CA LEU A 472 25.42 20.51 -3.59
C LEU A 472 26.60 19.56 -3.64
N GLN A 473 26.87 18.83 -2.55
CA GLN A 473 28.00 17.92 -2.44
C GLN A 473 28.11 16.98 -3.65
N GLY A 474 29.18 17.15 -4.43
CA GLY A 474 29.47 16.36 -5.63
C GLY A 474 28.78 16.86 -6.91
N LYS A 475 28.10 18.01 -6.87
CA LYS A 475 27.37 18.60 -8.01
C LYS A 475 27.85 20.00 -8.40
N GLU A 476 28.69 20.62 -7.58
CA GLU A 476 29.13 22.01 -7.72
C GLU A 476 29.79 22.25 -9.08
N LYS A 477 30.65 21.32 -9.51
CA LYS A 477 31.42 21.44 -10.77
C LYS A 477 30.51 21.46 -11.99
N PHE A 478 29.67 20.44 -12.16
CA PHE A 478 28.81 20.35 -13.36
C PHE A 478 27.71 21.41 -13.33
N LEU A 479 27.20 21.81 -12.15
CA LEU A 479 26.23 22.91 -12.03
C LEU A 479 26.85 24.25 -12.41
N SER A 480 28.10 24.50 -12.01
CA SER A 480 28.84 25.70 -12.42
C SER A 480 29.02 25.74 -13.93
N VAL A 481 29.38 24.61 -14.56
CA VAL A 481 29.49 24.52 -16.03
C VAL A 481 28.14 24.73 -16.70
N LEU A 482 27.07 24.10 -16.22
CA LEU A 482 25.73 24.25 -16.76
C LEU A 482 25.28 25.72 -16.69
N HIS A 483 25.50 26.39 -15.56
CA HIS A 483 25.10 27.77 -15.34
C HIS A 483 25.81 28.76 -16.28
N LYS A 484 27.04 28.46 -16.72
CA LYS A 484 27.76 29.28 -17.71
C LYS A 484 27.07 29.29 -19.08
N HIS A 485 26.30 28.25 -19.40
CA HIS A 485 25.73 28.03 -20.73
C HIS A 485 24.20 28.16 -20.77
N MET A 486 23.51 27.93 -19.64
CA MET A 486 22.05 27.86 -19.58
C MET A 486 21.48 28.45 -18.29
N GLU A 487 20.29 29.04 -18.37
CA GLU A 487 19.47 29.35 -17.20
C GLU A 487 18.93 28.06 -16.59
N ILE A 488 19.06 27.91 -15.27
CA ILE A 488 18.69 26.69 -14.54
C ILE A 488 17.38 26.91 -13.80
N HIS A 489 16.40 26.07 -14.10
CA HIS A 489 15.06 26.09 -13.53
C HIS A 489 14.84 24.85 -12.65
N GLY A 490 14.18 25.03 -11.51
CA GLY A 490 13.81 23.97 -10.58
C GLY A 490 12.31 23.94 -10.27
N THR A 491 11.80 22.79 -9.82
CA THR A 491 10.41 22.63 -9.34
C THR A 491 10.40 22.03 -7.94
N VAL A 492 11.19 22.63 -7.06
CA VAL A 492 11.47 22.12 -5.72
C VAL A 492 10.41 22.60 -4.75
N TYR A 493 9.86 21.68 -3.97
CA TYR A 493 8.95 22.02 -2.88
C TYR A 493 9.64 22.90 -1.82
N PHE A 494 8.93 23.92 -1.35
CA PHE A 494 9.32 24.69 -0.17
C PHE A 494 8.06 25.13 0.58
N GLU A 495 8.19 25.22 1.90
CA GLU A 495 7.17 25.86 2.74
C GLU A 495 7.40 27.37 2.65
N THR A 496 6.33 28.16 2.52
CA THR A 496 6.37 29.61 2.25
C THR A 496 7.25 30.42 3.21
N GLN A 497 7.58 29.87 4.38
CA GLN A 497 8.39 30.52 5.41
C GLN A 497 9.89 30.16 5.37
N ARG A 498 10.33 29.21 4.53
CA ARG A 498 11.74 28.83 4.40
C ARG A 498 12.11 28.71 2.93
N PRO A 499 12.97 29.58 2.38
CA PRO A 499 13.42 29.44 1.01
C PRO A 499 14.11 28.08 0.82
N PRO A 500 13.91 27.41 -0.32
CA PRO A 500 14.45 26.08 -0.57
C PRO A 500 15.99 26.09 -0.58
N GLU A 501 16.59 24.98 -0.14
CA GLU A 501 18.03 24.72 -0.27
C GLU A 501 18.39 24.42 -1.73
N VAL A 502 18.28 25.43 -2.59
CA VAL A 502 18.76 25.42 -3.97
C VAL A 502 19.75 26.56 -4.18
N PRO A 503 20.72 26.42 -5.10
CA PRO A 503 21.68 27.50 -5.39
C PRO A 503 20.98 28.79 -5.82
N ALA A 504 21.50 29.94 -5.41
CA ALA A 504 20.87 31.25 -5.62
C ALA A 504 20.62 31.61 -7.10
N PHE A 505 21.41 31.04 -8.02
CA PHE A 505 21.25 31.24 -9.46
C PHE A 505 20.11 30.41 -10.08
N VAL A 506 19.47 29.52 -9.31
CA VAL A 506 18.38 28.66 -9.79
C VAL A 506 17.05 29.40 -9.69
N LYS A 507 16.35 29.48 -10.82
CA LYS A 507 14.97 29.98 -10.88
C LYS A 507 14.02 28.86 -10.43
N ASN A 508 13.72 28.79 -9.14
CA ASN A 508 12.78 27.79 -8.61
C ASN A 508 11.33 28.22 -8.80
N HIS A 509 10.51 27.35 -9.38
CA HIS A 509 9.08 27.57 -9.65
C HIS A 509 8.16 26.99 -8.57
N GLY A 510 8.72 26.35 -7.54
CA GLY A 510 7.93 25.56 -6.60
C GLY A 510 7.36 24.30 -7.24
N LEU A 511 6.43 23.64 -6.55
CA LEU A 511 5.68 22.55 -7.16
C LEU A 511 4.67 23.11 -8.16
N LEU A 512 4.81 22.70 -9.41
CA LEU A 512 3.89 23.11 -10.48
C LEU A 512 2.76 22.08 -10.66
N PRO A 513 1.53 22.55 -10.88
CA PRO A 513 0.49 21.73 -11.48
C PRO A 513 0.95 21.12 -12.81
N GLN A 514 0.36 19.98 -13.20
CA GLN A 514 0.80 19.24 -14.40
C GLN A 514 0.80 20.09 -15.68
N GLN A 515 -0.22 20.93 -15.88
CA GLN A 515 -0.32 21.79 -17.06
C GLN A 515 0.81 22.83 -17.11
N ASP A 516 1.17 23.42 -15.98
CA ASP A 516 2.23 24.43 -15.89
C ASP A 516 3.61 23.79 -16.04
N LEU A 517 3.80 22.58 -15.49
CA LEU A 517 5.00 21.78 -15.73
C LEU A 517 5.16 21.49 -17.23
N GLN A 518 4.08 21.14 -17.94
CA GLN A 518 4.14 20.92 -19.39
C GLN A 518 4.48 22.20 -20.14
N GLN A 519 3.92 23.35 -19.77
CA GLN A 519 4.29 24.62 -20.39
C GLN A 519 5.78 24.95 -20.17
N LEU A 520 6.31 24.66 -18.98
CA LEU A 520 7.73 24.81 -18.69
C LEU A 520 8.59 23.89 -19.57
N LEU A 521 8.21 22.61 -19.69
CA LEU A 521 8.91 21.63 -20.53
C LEU A 521 8.80 21.98 -22.01
N LYS A 522 7.65 22.44 -22.50
CA LYS A 522 7.45 22.91 -23.88
C LYS A 522 8.40 24.07 -24.23
N LYS A 523 8.83 24.88 -23.26
CA LYS A 523 9.83 25.96 -23.46
C LYS A 523 11.28 25.49 -23.30
N ALA A 524 11.54 24.60 -22.34
CA ALA A 524 12.91 24.19 -21.99
C ALA A 524 13.61 23.41 -23.11
N LYS A 525 14.91 23.66 -23.30
CA LYS A 525 15.75 22.91 -24.24
C LYS A 525 16.30 21.64 -23.63
N LEU A 526 16.71 21.73 -22.36
CA LEU A 526 17.36 20.66 -21.63
C LEU A 526 16.52 20.26 -20.41
N PHE A 527 16.35 18.95 -20.22
CA PHE A 527 15.91 18.37 -18.96
C PHE A 527 17.09 17.59 -18.37
N ILE A 528 17.56 17.93 -17.18
CA ILE A 528 18.79 17.37 -16.63
C ILE A 528 18.52 16.56 -15.35
N GLY A 529 19.00 15.33 -15.33
CA GLY A 529 18.93 14.43 -14.20
C GLY A 529 20.17 14.51 -13.30
N PHE A 530 19.99 14.42 -11.98
CA PHE A 530 21.11 14.43 -11.01
C PHE A 530 21.53 13.05 -10.51
N GLY A 531 21.01 11.98 -11.11
CA GLY A 531 21.26 10.59 -10.72
C GLY A 531 20.20 9.98 -9.82
N PHE A 532 19.29 10.79 -9.29
CA PHE A 532 18.11 10.35 -8.53
C PHE A 532 16.94 11.32 -8.79
N PRO A 533 15.68 10.84 -8.86
CA PRO A 533 15.23 9.45 -8.74
C PRO A 533 15.56 8.58 -9.96
N TYR A 534 15.60 7.26 -9.75
CA TYR A 534 15.85 6.25 -10.78
C TYR A 534 14.57 5.95 -11.55
N GLU A 535 14.68 5.79 -12.89
CA GLU A 535 13.64 5.21 -13.74
C GLU A 535 12.22 5.75 -13.46
N GLY A 536 12.10 7.07 -13.33
CA GLY A 536 10.82 7.75 -13.14
C GLY A 536 10.20 8.22 -14.46
N PRO A 537 8.93 8.66 -14.47
CA PRO A 537 8.23 9.04 -15.70
C PRO A 537 8.64 10.40 -16.29
N ALA A 538 9.22 11.30 -15.49
CA ALA A 538 9.45 12.68 -15.89
C ALA A 538 10.41 12.85 -17.09
N PRO A 539 11.50 12.06 -17.25
CA PRO A 539 12.34 12.12 -18.44
C PRO A 539 11.60 11.80 -19.74
N LEU A 540 10.68 10.82 -19.72
CA LEU A 540 9.82 10.54 -20.88
C LEU A 540 8.91 11.72 -21.20
N GLU A 541 8.29 12.33 -20.18
CA GLU A 541 7.46 13.52 -20.37
C GLU A 541 8.25 14.70 -20.95
N ALA A 542 9.50 14.90 -20.51
CA ALA A 542 10.37 15.95 -21.04
C ALA A 542 10.72 15.71 -22.51
N VAL A 543 11.09 14.48 -22.88
CA VAL A 543 11.40 14.12 -24.28
C VAL A 543 10.14 14.18 -25.17
N ALA A 544 8.98 13.79 -24.65
CA ALA A 544 7.69 13.93 -25.33
C ALA A 544 7.31 15.40 -25.57
N ASN A 545 7.87 16.33 -24.79
CA ASN A 545 7.75 17.77 -24.99
C ASN A 545 8.97 18.39 -25.71
N GLY A 546 9.85 17.58 -26.32
CA GLY A 546 10.97 18.06 -27.14
C GLY A 546 12.19 18.58 -26.37
N CYS A 547 12.31 18.26 -25.08
CA CYS A 547 13.56 18.47 -24.35
C CYS A 547 14.58 17.40 -24.75
N VAL A 548 15.86 17.75 -24.69
CA VAL A 548 16.92 16.74 -24.60
C VAL A 548 17.07 16.34 -23.14
N PHE A 549 17.07 15.05 -22.84
CA PHE A 549 17.34 14.53 -21.51
C PHE A 549 18.83 14.24 -21.34
N LEU A 550 19.47 14.92 -20.39
CA LEU A 550 20.86 14.67 -20.01
C LEU A 550 20.87 13.96 -18.68
N GLN A 551 21.56 12.82 -18.61
CA GLN A 551 21.62 11.99 -17.41
C GLN A 551 23.05 11.54 -17.09
N PRO A 552 23.36 11.26 -15.82
CA PRO A 552 24.65 10.72 -15.44
C PRO A 552 24.79 9.25 -15.84
N ARG A 553 25.99 8.89 -16.28
CA ARG A 553 26.48 7.52 -16.37
C ARG A 553 26.93 7.04 -14.98
N PHE A 554 26.61 5.80 -14.63
CA PHE A 554 27.09 5.16 -13.40
C PHE A 554 28.16 4.14 -13.75
N ASN A 555 29.36 4.34 -13.21
CA ASN A 555 30.47 3.41 -13.34
C ASN A 555 31.19 3.30 -11.99
N PRO A 556 31.06 2.17 -11.26
CA PRO A 556 30.31 0.98 -11.65
C PRO A 556 28.78 1.22 -11.71
N PRO A 557 28.03 0.40 -12.45
CA PRO A 557 26.57 0.40 -12.41
C PRO A 557 26.03 0.24 -10.99
N HIS A 558 24.89 0.86 -10.69
CA HIS A 558 24.25 0.73 -9.37
C HIS A 558 23.38 -0.53 -9.32
N SER A 559 23.43 -1.26 -8.21
CA SER A 559 22.60 -2.45 -7.97
C SER A 559 22.33 -2.65 -6.48
N SER A 560 21.60 -3.70 -6.12
CA SER A 560 21.35 -4.08 -4.72
C SER A 560 22.63 -4.38 -3.93
N LEU A 561 23.75 -4.66 -4.62
CA LEU A 561 25.03 -5.02 -4.01
C LEU A 561 25.84 -3.80 -3.56
N ASN A 562 25.72 -2.66 -4.25
CA ASN A 562 26.60 -1.51 -4.05
C ASN A 562 25.87 -0.18 -3.76
N HIS A 563 24.54 -0.14 -3.83
CA HIS A 563 23.79 1.10 -3.67
C HIS A 563 22.58 0.94 -2.71
N GLU A 564 22.49 1.84 -1.72
CA GLU A 564 21.51 1.75 -0.62
C GLU A 564 20.06 1.70 -1.11
N PHE A 565 19.69 2.54 -2.08
CA PHE A 565 18.33 2.55 -2.64
C PHE A 565 17.87 1.19 -3.18
N PHE A 566 18.78 0.40 -3.77
CA PHE A 566 18.45 -0.91 -4.35
C PHE A 566 18.57 -2.05 -3.34
N ARG A 567 19.13 -1.80 -2.14
CA ARG A 567 19.29 -2.82 -1.11
C ARG A 567 17.95 -3.44 -0.73
N GLY A 568 17.89 -4.77 -0.72
CA GLY A 568 16.70 -5.54 -0.36
C GLY A 568 15.63 -5.64 -1.46
N LYS A 569 15.78 -4.94 -2.60
CA LYS A 569 14.92 -5.16 -3.77
C LYS A 569 15.14 -6.57 -4.35
N PRO A 570 14.11 -7.22 -4.91
CA PRO A 570 14.16 -8.63 -5.32
C PRO A 570 14.77 -8.81 -6.72
N THR A 571 15.90 -8.17 -7.00
CA THR A 571 16.58 -8.20 -8.30
C THR A 571 18.06 -7.86 -8.12
N SER A 572 18.93 -8.55 -8.88
CA SER A 572 20.35 -8.26 -9.03
C SER A 572 20.65 -7.31 -10.19
N ARG A 573 19.62 -6.84 -10.90
CA ARG A 573 19.77 -5.98 -12.08
C ARG A 573 20.63 -4.76 -11.78
N GLU A 574 21.56 -4.52 -12.70
CA GLU A 574 22.46 -3.38 -12.69
C GLU A 574 21.89 -2.22 -13.50
N VAL A 575 22.07 -1.01 -12.97
CA VAL A 575 21.55 0.24 -13.53
C VAL A 575 22.75 1.09 -13.95
N SER A 576 23.00 1.19 -15.26
CA SER A 576 24.17 1.87 -15.86
C SER A 576 24.04 3.39 -15.93
N SER A 577 22.85 3.95 -15.74
CA SER A 577 22.55 5.38 -15.82
C SER A 577 21.28 5.71 -15.04
N GLN A 578 20.98 6.98 -14.80
CA GLN A 578 19.76 7.35 -14.03
C GLN A 578 18.48 6.72 -14.60
N HIS A 579 18.42 6.55 -15.92
CA HIS A 579 17.29 5.97 -16.63
C HIS A 579 17.76 5.10 -17.80
N PRO A 580 18.04 3.79 -17.57
CA PRO A 580 18.58 2.89 -18.59
C PRO A 580 17.67 2.68 -19.80
N TYR A 581 16.34 2.66 -19.61
CA TYR A 581 15.41 2.60 -20.74
C TYR A 581 15.57 3.80 -21.69
N MET A 582 15.71 5.03 -21.15
CA MET A 582 15.93 6.23 -21.96
C MET A 582 17.29 6.18 -22.68
N GLU A 583 18.31 5.60 -22.03
CA GLU A 583 19.61 5.38 -22.65
C GLU A 583 19.54 4.42 -23.85
N MET A 584 18.90 3.27 -23.68
CA MET A 584 18.96 2.16 -24.65
C MET A 584 17.88 2.21 -25.73
N ALA A 585 16.64 2.53 -25.36
CA ALA A 585 15.50 2.48 -26.28
C ALA A 585 15.22 3.81 -26.97
N VAL A 586 15.54 4.93 -26.33
CA VAL A 586 15.35 6.28 -26.90
C VAL A 586 16.67 6.81 -27.47
N GLY A 587 17.72 6.87 -26.66
CA GLY A 587 19.07 7.22 -27.09
C GLY A 587 19.21 8.62 -27.72
N LYS A 588 20.33 8.83 -28.42
CA LYS A 588 20.61 10.10 -29.12
C LYS A 588 19.67 10.27 -30.32
N PRO A 589 19.25 11.52 -30.66
CA PRO A 589 19.69 12.78 -30.07
C PRO A 589 18.91 13.22 -28.82
N HIS A 590 17.83 12.50 -28.46
CA HIS A 590 16.93 12.88 -27.37
C HIS A 590 17.50 12.65 -25.97
N VAL A 591 18.42 11.70 -25.83
CA VAL A 591 19.02 11.30 -24.55
C VAL A 591 20.53 11.27 -24.68
N LEU A 592 21.22 11.96 -23.77
CA LEU A 592 22.66 11.91 -23.63
C LEU A 592 23.01 11.38 -22.23
N THR A 593 23.81 10.31 -22.19
CA THR A 593 24.35 9.73 -20.96
C THR A 593 25.85 10.03 -20.89
N VAL A 594 26.27 10.81 -19.89
CA VAL A 594 27.67 11.27 -19.74
C VAL A 594 28.18 11.14 -18.32
N ASP A 595 29.49 11.05 -18.13
CA ASP A 595 30.08 11.12 -16.79
C ASP A 595 30.11 12.57 -16.31
N TYR A 596 29.37 12.86 -15.24
CA TYR A 596 29.27 14.21 -14.68
C TYR A 596 30.56 14.64 -13.95
N ASN A 597 31.42 13.69 -13.58
CA ASN A 597 32.73 13.98 -13.00
C ASN A 597 33.73 14.42 -14.08
N ASN A 598 33.53 14.00 -15.33
CA ASN A 598 34.31 14.44 -16.47
C ASN A 598 33.80 15.79 -16.99
N THR A 599 34.40 16.88 -16.50
CA THR A 599 33.98 18.25 -16.84
C THR A 599 34.07 18.53 -18.35
N GLN A 600 35.04 17.96 -19.06
CA GLN A 600 35.20 18.16 -20.50
C GLN A 600 34.08 17.44 -21.28
N GLU A 601 33.79 16.18 -20.93
CA GLU A 601 32.67 15.41 -21.53
C GLU A 601 31.34 16.11 -21.27
N PHE A 602 31.09 16.55 -20.03
CA PHE A 602 29.87 17.25 -19.66
C PHE A 602 29.71 18.56 -20.43
N GLU A 603 30.73 19.41 -20.46
CA GLU A 603 30.65 20.68 -21.20
C GLU A 603 30.48 20.46 -22.72
N ALA A 604 31.16 19.47 -23.29
CA ALA A 604 30.99 19.10 -24.69
C ALA A 604 29.54 18.66 -24.99
N ALA A 605 28.93 17.90 -24.08
CA ALA A 605 27.53 17.51 -24.19
C ALA A 605 26.58 18.72 -24.15
N ILE A 606 26.78 19.67 -23.25
CA ILE A 606 25.99 20.91 -23.21
C ILE A 606 26.11 21.69 -24.52
N LYS A 607 27.34 21.86 -25.04
CA LYS A 607 27.58 22.53 -26.32
C LYS A 607 26.92 21.80 -27.49
N ALA A 608 26.92 20.47 -27.50
CA ALA A 608 26.23 19.68 -28.50
C ALA A 608 24.70 19.86 -28.42
N ILE A 609 24.14 19.87 -27.22
CA ILE A 609 22.70 20.08 -26.97
C ILE A 609 22.26 21.45 -27.47
N LEU A 610 23.03 22.50 -27.17
CA LEU A 610 22.75 23.87 -27.64
C LEU A 610 22.68 23.98 -29.17
N ARG A 611 23.50 23.20 -29.89
CA ARG A 611 23.55 23.17 -31.36
C ARG A 611 22.52 22.24 -31.98
N SER A 612 22.00 21.28 -31.22
CA SER A 612 21.05 20.29 -31.74
C SER A 612 19.68 20.90 -32.06
N LYS A 613 18.99 20.32 -33.03
CA LYS A 613 17.53 20.48 -33.21
C LYS A 613 16.90 19.12 -32.95
N VAL A 614 16.01 19.06 -31.97
CA VAL A 614 15.39 17.80 -31.51
C VAL A 614 13.89 18.00 -31.54
N GLU A 615 13.21 17.10 -32.24
CA GLU A 615 11.75 17.08 -32.34
C GLU A 615 11.17 16.29 -31.16
N PRO A 616 9.98 16.67 -30.64
CA PRO A 616 9.28 15.90 -29.63
C PRO A 616 9.09 14.43 -30.01
N TYR A 617 9.39 13.53 -29.08
CA TYR A 617 9.36 12.09 -29.33
C TYR A 617 8.74 11.33 -28.17
N LEU A 618 7.87 10.38 -28.49
CA LEU A 618 7.22 9.51 -27.52
C LEU A 618 7.19 8.09 -28.10
N PRO A 619 7.87 7.11 -27.47
CA PRO A 619 7.77 5.72 -27.89
C PRO A 619 6.32 5.22 -27.86
N TYR A 620 5.93 4.43 -28.86
CA TYR A 620 4.55 3.98 -29.01
C TYR A 620 3.99 3.28 -27.77
N GLU A 621 4.83 2.51 -27.08
CA GLU A 621 4.43 1.73 -25.90
C GLU A 621 4.06 2.58 -24.67
N TYR A 622 4.37 3.88 -24.69
CA TYR A 622 3.97 4.89 -23.69
C TYR A 622 2.85 5.84 -24.18
N THR A 623 2.24 5.54 -25.32
CA THR A 623 0.99 6.19 -25.79
C THR A 623 -0.23 5.52 -25.16
N SER A 624 -1.38 6.20 -25.16
CA SER A 624 -2.64 5.60 -24.72
C SER A 624 -2.99 4.36 -25.55
N GLU A 625 -2.79 4.42 -26.87
CA GLU A 625 -3.09 3.31 -27.76
C GLU A 625 -2.16 2.11 -27.52
N GLY A 626 -0.86 2.35 -27.36
CA GLY A 626 0.11 1.28 -27.07
C GLY A 626 -0.13 0.61 -25.73
N MET A 627 -0.52 1.36 -24.70
CA MET A 627 -0.92 0.77 -23.42
C MET A 627 -2.23 -0.04 -23.54
N LEU A 628 -3.25 0.48 -24.23
CA LEU A 628 -4.49 -0.28 -24.48
C LEU A 628 -4.19 -1.58 -25.22
N GLN A 629 -3.38 -1.55 -26.28
CA GLN A 629 -3.00 -2.73 -27.05
C GLN A 629 -2.30 -3.77 -26.17
N ARG A 630 -1.35 -3.33 -25.33
CA ARG A 630 -0.59 -4.20 -24.44
C ARG A 630 -1.46 -4.87 -23.38
N LEU A 631 -2.29 -4.10 -22.66
CA LEU A 631 -3.19 -4.67 -21.65
C LEU A 631 -4.26 -5.54 -22.28
N HIS A 632 -4.74 -5.16 -23.47
CA HIS A 632 -5.64 -5.99 -24.23
C HIS A 632 -5.02 -7.37 -24.50
N ALA A 633 -3.78 -7.42 -25.00
CA ALA A 633 -3.07 -8.67 -25.24
C ALA A 633 -2.86 -9.51 -23.96
N TYR A 634 -2.46 -8.88 -22.84
CA TYR A 634 -2.28 -9.60 -21.58
C TYR A 634 -3.57 -10.23 -21.06
N ILE A 635 -4.69 -9.50 -21.09
CA ILE A 635 -5.96 -10.02 -20.57
C ILE A 635 -6.45 -11.22 -21.39
N GLN A 636 -6.17 -11.24 -22.70
CA GLN A 636 -6.61 -12.32 -23.58
C GLN A 636 -5.67 -13.53 -23.56
N HIS A 637 -4.36 -13.30 -23.55
CA HIS A 637 -3.38 -14.34 -23.87
C HIS A 637 -2.50 -14.75 -22.69
N GLN A 638 -2.38 -13.92 -21.65
CA GLN A 638 -1.59 -14.26 -20.48
C GLN A 638 -2.39 -15.18 -19.55
N VAL A 639 -2.33 -16.48 -19.82
CA VAL A 639 -2.97 -17.50 -18.97
C VAL A 639 -2.08 -17.74 -17.75
N GLY A 640 -2.59 -17.40 -16.56
CA GLY A 640 -1.92 -17.71 -15.30
C GLY A 640 -2.44 -19.00 -14.65
N CYS A 641 -3.70 -19.35 -14.91
CA CYS A 641 -4.39 -20.49 -14.32
C CYS A 641 -4.61 -21.55 -15.42
N SER A 642 -3.64 -22.45 -15.60
CA SER A 642 -3.91 -23.75 -16.23
C SER A 642 -4.53 -24.67 -15.18
N VAL A 643 -5.62 -25.35 -15.55
CA VAL A 643 -6.39 -26.29 -14.71
C VAL A 643 -5.52 -27.45 -14.24
#